data_AF-A0A8C1TW92-F1
#
_entry.id   AF-A0A8C1TW92-F1
#
_cell.length_a   1.000
_cell.length_b   1.000
_cell.length_c   1.000
_cell.angle_alpha   90.00
_cell.angle_beta   90.00
_cell.angle_gamma   90.00
#
_symmetry.space_group_name_H-M   'P 1'
#
loop_
_entity.id
_entity.type
_entity.pdbx_description
1 polymer ?
#
loop_
_entity_poly.entity_id
_entity_poly.type
_entity_poly.pdbx_seq_one_letter_code
_entity_poly.pdbx_strand_id
1 'polypeptide(L)'
;MDPGFKEKNKEKCDVTSFLQTPCLSGRRSPDYDRPNISEGVKLNLVVCGSDRTLKSSVSERILQQTARRSDEKIHGRQISLVELPALFNTPLSEEEVMRQTLHCVSLCHPGVHFFLLIIPDAPLNNEDKAEMEELQRIFSSRINKHIMILIMQNSEHQTAELNDGTWSVIESFGGRHHFFGPKTQVSTLMEKIEQMLEENRGELFSTETFLEAHMKKLLQFEEMEKKIHSLETRLLSKERDDDLSVLMLRKSGVGKSAKEENKMKILMERVDQMNSEREELMKKHEEEKRRMKMIVEEERQNQDKERKRREEEFNEREEQYKREMKEKEDHMREMRDREEWERQKQEERQKEDEEWRTKEKQISDEQIQRLKNEIEGMIKENKRIEREKQEQVEDLETRLKEERNIKEDQQKTFEEILKLLEEQHEDELKRRQVEWREEYEREKEEMKKKICSETDDSIQASAYRKLETEYSKWSWKLRRAMMETENKLHNQIENETIHEIEETDLQGELKKTSEEVKKSMSEFFEKDKDKDILIQWKITFEIKMKDVEGNIVRETKRKLNEILQQRDLKRMIDVQRTHHENTYFEKSKELALKCKNKAIDKETLRKEFDLFWEQWMKKIISDTPPIRDIDIMRDVREILSNVYKSPLVDHKKERRDLFCVPTYSEYVWLKRVSGLKGMITNVYKSAVEKFGYSLSKEDENQITSLITNVDQQTETMIQSFNISKMGYNINFIQQLTGYIKRIVTEHEEEPVNYVFKDEFFVDLVYSIFKRANKMITDQHRLFREANDPVIHVEKKREEYYGIFQKYCYGATSAAIFGEIICQKLKEPIEQSVYKKTARDLTDEMRSNCESLNGNRSNLEKHILKTLAEEEDFDKYMDYIHEPRDHFKSFIRDEVSRYITQKFSVSIWYKMKENIKLLQQKIMKAAHESTEHVKLNSGDVGLWLKSFTQRLSDELIFSEKDLCGVKHDDVDVKLLEGVIRKVLPYIMTDISREFTIKAFDEKLNVKFKSDELLIDHFCQCCWVQCPFCRAICTNTIENHDGDHSVPLHRVRGINGTCYRFTQNLCADICTHLVASDQNIYTPSGRIPWNEIKIEVSKYAIWHINPGHSVLPYWKWFVCRFQKDLEKYYNKTFECEGEIPYEWRTYTKEDAIKSLDKYI
;
A
#
# COMPACT_ATOMS: atom_id res chain seq x y z
N MET A 1 -15.35 45.57 -54.56
CA MET A 1 -14.24 46.13 -53.79
C MET A 1 -13.78 45.05 -52.82
N ASP A 2 -12.51 44.70 -52.94
CA ASP A 2 -11.70 43.74 -52.17
C ASP A 2 -11.79 43.85 -50.64
N PRO A 3 -11.22 42.90 -49.85
CA PRO A 3 -10.87 41.50 -50.16
C PRO A 3 -11.22 40.50 -49.03
N GLY A 4 -11.13 39.19 -49.31
CA GLY A 4 -10.83 38.18 -48.27
C GLY A 4 -11.68 36.91 -48.25
N PHE A 5 -11.48 36.03 -49.25
CA PHE A 5 -11.64 34.57 -49.23
C PHE A 5 -12.89 33.92 -48.56
N LYS A 6 -13.83 33.52 -49.43
CA LYS A 6 -14.80 32.41 -49.31
C LYS A 6 -14.78 31.70 -50.67
N GLU A 7 -15.04 30.42 -50.89
CA GLU A 7 -15.62 29.28 -50.17
C GLU A 7 -15.42 28.08 -51.15
N LYS A 8 -15.37 26.83 -50.67
CA LYS A 8 -16.40 25.81 -50.96
C LYS A 8 -15.99 24.38 -50.53
N ASN A 9 -16.75 23.88 -49.54
CA ASN A 9 -17.44 22.59 -49.45
C ASN A 9 -16.72 21.28 -49.79
N LYS A 10 -16.57 20.38 -48.79
CA LYS A 10 -17.54 19.30 -48.47
C LYS A 10 -17.13 18.44 -47.25
N GLU A 11 -18.18 18.14 -46.46
CA GLU A 11 -18.51 17.09 -45.48
C GLU A 11 -17.52 15.98 -44.97
N LYS A 12 -17.51 15.87 -43.62
CA LYS A 12 -17.71 14.73 -42.68
C LYS A 12 -16.88 13.41 -42.70
N CYS A 13 -16.50 13.01 -41.48
CA CYS A 13 -15.94 11.75 -40.94
C CYS A 13 -16.77 10.49 -41.32
N ASP A 14 -16.29 9.24 -41.32
CA ASP A 14 -15.59 8.45 -40.29
C ASP A 14 -15.08 7.08 -40.85
N VAL A 15 -14.11 6.42 -40.18
CA VAL A 15 -13.90 4.95 -39.98
C VAL A 15 -13.72 3.94 -41.18
N THR A 16 -12.68 3.10 -41.05
CA THR A 16 -12.38 1.74 -41.64
C THR A 16 -11.92 1.52 -43.09
N SER A 17 -10.67 1.01 -43.20
CA SER A 17 -10.23 -0.25 -43.87
C SER A 17 -10.26 -0.48 -45.40
N PHE A 18 -9.13 -1.01 -45.88
CA PHE A 18 -8.92 -2.15 -46.82
C PHE A 18 -8.90 -1.99 -48.37
N LEU A 19 -7.81 -2.56 -48.93
CA LEU A 19 -7.66 -3.44 -50.11
C LEU A 19 -7.78 -2.88 -51.54
N GLN A 20 -6.80 -3.29 -52.36
CA GLN A 20 -7.11 -3.94 -53.62
C GLN A 20 -6.79 -5.45 -53.54
N THR A 21 -7.85 -6.20 -53.82
CA THR A 21 -8.07 -7.64 -54.08
C THR A 21 -7.37 -8.12 -55.38
N PRO A 22 -7.62 -9.32 -55.99
CA PRO A 22 -8.56 -10.45 -55.71
C PRO A 22 -7.93 -11.88 -55.89
N CYS A 23 -8.54 -13.06 -55.74
CA CYS A 23 -9.90 -13.53 -55.41
C CYS A 23 -9.90 -15.06 -55.09
N LEU A 24 -10.81 -15.46 -54.21
CA LEU A 24 -11.74 -16.62 -54.22
C LEU A 24 -11.30 -18.09 -53.94
N SER A 25 -11.78 -18.52 -52.76
CA SER A 25 -12.59 -19.73 -52.47
C SER A 25 -11.94 -21.04 -51.97
N GLY A 26 -12.03 -21.27 -50.64
CA GLY A 26 -12.93 -22.31 -50.11
C GLY A 26 -12.35 -23.58 -49.45
N ARG A 27 -12.48 -23.64 -48.10
CA ARG A 27 -12.86 -24.78 -47.20
C ARG A 27 -11.80 -25.49 -46.30
N ARG A 28 -12.13 -25.44 -44.98
CA ARG A 28 -11.97 -26.38 -43.83
C ARG A 28 -10.62 -26.50 -43.08
N SER A 29 -10.67 -26.21 -41.78
CA SER A 29 -9.74 -26.58 -40.67
C SER A 29 -9.77 -28.09 -40.33
N PRO A 30 -9.07 -28.62 -39.30
CA PRO A 30 -7.88 -28.16 -38.52
C PRO A 30 -6.77 -29.24 -38.38
N ASP A 31 -5.54 -28.92 -37.90
CA ASP A 31 -4.91 -29.60 -36.74
C ASP A 31 -3.43 -29.22 -36.44
N TYR A 32 -3.21 -28.93 -35.15
CA TYR A 32 -2.02 -28.93 -34.29
C TYR A 32 -0.72 -28.17 -34.66
N ASP A 33 -0.51 -27.05 -33.94
CA ASP A 33 0.78 -26.43 -33.67
C ASP A 33 1.73 -27.40 -32.94
N ARG A 34 2.94 -27.55 -33.49
CA ARG A 34 4.09 -28.23 -32.89
C ARG A 34 4.97 -27.15 -32.21
N PRO A 35 5.25 -27.20 -30.89
CA PRO A 35 6.11 -26.21 -30.25
C PRO A 35 7.58 -26.41 -30.66
N ASN A 36 8.18 -25.37 -31.21
CA ASN A 36 9.58 -25.29 -31.61
C ASN A 36 10.47 -25.25 -30.35
N ILE A 37 11.33 -26.27 -30.12
CA ILE A 37 12.28 -26.31 -29.01
C ILE A 37 13.57 -25.55 -29.41
N SER A 38 13.98 -24.62 -28.53
CA SER A 38 14.91 -23.52 -28.75
C SER A 38 16.31 -23.84 -29.31
N GLU A 39 16.79 -22.96 -30.19
CA GLU A 39 18.20 -22.82 -30.58
C GLU A 39 19.01 -22.22 -29.41
N GLY A 40 20.06 -22.92 -28.95
CA GLY A 40 21.09 -22.36 -28.05
C GLY A 40 21.55 -23.19 -26.83
N VAL A 41 20.97 -24.36 -26.56
CA VAL A 41 21.30 -25.15 -25.34
C VAL A 41 22.48 -26.12 -25.56
N LYS A 42 23.38 -26.23 -24.55
CA LYS A 42 24.52 -27.18 -24.52
C LYS A 42 24.03 -28.62 -24.26
N LEU A 43 24.39 -29.56 -25.13
CA LEU A 43 24.02 -30.98 -25.06
C LEU A 43 25.12 -31.80 -24.35
N ASN A 44 24.81 -32.41 -23.21
CA ASN A 44 25.76 -33.22 -22.43
C ASN A 44 25.55 -34.72 -22.69
N LEU A 45 26.55 -35.41 -23.22
CA LEU A 45 26.55 -36.83 -23.56
C LEU A 45 27.60 -37.57 -22.74
N VAL A 46 27.26 -38.76 -22.24
CA VAL A 46 28.19 -39.67 -21.54
C VAL A 46 28.41 -40.92 -22.37
N VAL A 47 29.65 -41.31 -22.60
CA VAL A 47 30.01 -42.51 -23.39
C VAL A 47 30.38 -43.67 -22.46
N CYS A 48 29.70 -44.80 -22.60
CA CYS A 48 29.83 -46.00 -21.77
C CYS A 48 30.21 -47.24 -22.60
N GLY A 49 30.76 -48.27 -21.95
CA GLY A 49 31.13 -49.53 -22.59
C GLY A 49 32.40 -50.17 -22.02
N SER A 50 32.54 -51.47 -22.24
CA SER A 50 33.67 -52.31 -21.80
C SER A 50 34.97 -52.01 -22.57
N ASP A 51 34.87 -51.81 -23.89
CA ASP A 51 36.03 -51.59 -24.76
C ASP A 51 36.44 -50.11 -24.84
N ARG A 52 37.59 -49.80 -24.25
CA ARG A 52 38.18 -48.45 -24.26
C ARG A 52 38.50 -47.95 -25.67
N THR A 53 38.99 -48.81 -26.55
CA THR A 53 39.39 -48.42 -27.92
C THR A 53 38.19 -48.04 -28.77
N LEU A 54 37.07 -48.76 -28.61
CA LEU A 54 35.81 -48.43 -29.28
C LEU A 54 35.23 -47.12 -28.73
N LYS A 55 35.25 -46.89 -27.41
CA LYS A 55 34.81 -45.63 -26.79
C LYS A 55 35.55 -44.42 -27.36
N SER A 56 36.88 -44.44 -27.31
CA SER A 56 37.69 -43.32 -27.80
C SER A 56 37.52 -43.09 -29.31
N SER A 57 37.36 -44.15 -30.11
CA SER A 57 37.12 -44.03 -31.55
C SER A 57 35.78 -43.34 -31.88
N VAL A 58 34.71 -43.68 -31.15
CA VAL A 58 33.40 -43.04 -31.32
C VAL A 58 33.44 -41.58 -30.83
N SER A 59 34.06 -41.33 -29.67
CA SER A 59 34.24 -39.98 -29.15
C SER A 59 34.98 -39.07 -30.14
N GLU A 60 36.08 -39.55 -30.71
CA GLU A 60 36.85 -38.79 -31.70
C GLU A 60 36.05 -38.51 -32.98
N ARG A 61 35.25 -39.47 -33.46
CA ARG A 61 34.39 -39.26 -34.65
C ARG A 61 33.28 -38.24 -34.41
N ILE A 62 32.68 -38.22 -33.21
CA ILE A 62 31.67 -37.21 -32.83
C ILE A 62 32.31 -35.82 -32.75
N LEU A 63 33.51 -35.71 -32.18
CA LEU A 63 34.24 -34.44 -32.03
C LEU A 63 34.89 -33.92 -33.34
N GLN A 64 35.33 -34.80 -34.24
CA GLN A 64 35.94 -34.38 -35.52
C GLN A 64 34.92 -33.75 -36.49
N GLN A 65 33.64 -34.13 -36.43
CA GLN A 65 32.59 -33.49 -37.22
C GLN A 65 32.15 -32.13 -36.67
N THR A 66 32.27 -31.89 -35.35
CA THR A 66 32.01 -30.58 -34.75
C THR A 66 33.15 -29.57 -34.96
N ALA A 67 34.37 -30.03 -35.24
CA ALA A 67 35.54 -29.16 -35.44
C ALA A 67 35.89 -28.86 -36.92
N ARG A 68 35.47 -29.70 -37.89
CA ARG A 68 35.91 -29.58 -39.31
C ARG A 68 35.05 -28.67 -40.22
N ARG A 69 33.96 -28.08 -39.73
CA ARG A 69 33.20 -27.03 -40.43
C ARG A 69 32.95 -25.87 -39.47
N SER A 70 33.84 -24.89 -39.49
CA SER A 70 33.89 -23.81 -38.51
C SER A 70 32.76 -22.77 -38.59
N ASP A 71 31.77 -22.92 -39.49
CA ASP A 71 30.64 -21.97 -39.62
C ASP A 71 29.24 -22.61 -39.65
N GLU A 72 29.10 -23.93 -39.46
CA GLU A 72 27.77 -24.56 -39.32
C GLU A 72 27.68 -25.34 -38.00
N LYS A 73 26.95 -24.78 -37.04
CA LYS A 73 26.46 -25.50 -35.87
C LYS A 73 25.70 -26.74 -36.34
N ILE A 74 26.00 -27.93 -35.83
CA ILE A 74 25.12 -29.10 -36.04
C ILE A 74 23.79 -28.76 -35.34
N HIS A 75 22.79 -28.37 -36.13
CA HIS A 75 21.45 -27.98 -35.67
C HIS A 75 21.44 -26.90 -34.57
N GLY A 76 22.43 -26.01 -34.55
CA GLY A 76 22.44 -24.88 -33.61
C GLY A 76 23.01 -25.13 -32.21
N ARG A 77 23.54 -26.32 -31.86
CA ARG A 77 23.86 -26.72 -30.47
C ARG A 77 25.36 -26.99 -30.19
N GLN A 78 25.80 -26.72 -28.95
CA GLN A 78 27.16 -27.02 -28.43
C GLN A 78 27.16 -28.40 -27.73
N ILE A 79 28.09 -29.31 -28.07
CA ILE A 79 28.14 -30.68 -27.50
C ILE A 79 29.24 -30.80 -26.45
N SER A 80 28.95 -31.45 -25.33
CA SER A 80 29.89 -31.84 -24.27
C SER A 80 29.89 -33.35 -24.14
N LEU A 81 31.06 -33.96 -24.21
CA LEU A 81 31.22 -35.40 -24.18
C LEU A 81 32.08 -35.81 -22.97
N VAL A 82 31.58 -36.71 -22.14
CA VAL A 82 32.30 -37.25 -20.97
C VAL A 82 32.39 -38.77 -21.12
N GLU A 83 33.59 -39.33 -21.02
CA GLU A 83 33.76 -40.79 -21.07
C GLU A 83 33.66 -41.39 -19.67
N LEU A 84 32.77 -42.36 -19.50
CA LEU A 84 32.68 -43.18 -18.30
C LEU A 84 33.67 -44.36 -18.42
N PRO A 85 34.60 -44.54 -17.44
CA PRO A 85 35.44 -45.73 -17.38
C PRO A 85 34.60 -47.02 -17.40
N ALA A 86 35.18 -48.13 -17.86
CA ALA A 86 34.50 -49.42 -17.71
C ALA A 86 34.32 -49.68 -16.21
N LEU A 87 33.17 -50.19 -15.79
CA LEU A 87 32.85 -50.38 -14.38
C LEU A 87 33.10 -51.83 -13.94
N PHE A 88 32.97 -52.77 -14.86
CA PHE A 88 33.19 -54.20 -14.67
C PHE A 88 34.67 -54.60 -14.85
N ASN A 89 35.12 -55.59 -14.08
CA ASN A 89 36.50 -56.13 -14.08
C ASN A 89 37.59 -55.05 -13.86
N THR A 90 37.27 -54.03 -13.06
CA THR A 90 38.23 -53.00 -12.67
C THR A 90 38.92 -53.35 -11.35
N PRO A 91 40.16 -52.87 -11.11
CA PRO A 91 40.80 -52.99 -9.80
C PRO A 91 40.19 -52.04 -8.74
N LEU A 92 39.04 -51.43 -9.03
CA LEU A 92 38.40 -50.40 -8.22
C LEU A 92 37.49 -51.05 -7.17
N SER A 93 37.44 -50.47 -5.97
CA SER A 93 36.43 -50.86 -4.99
C SER A 93 35.05 -50.40 -5.45
N GLU A 94 33.98 -51.02 -4.94
CA GLU A 94 32.61 -50.57 -5.21
C GLU A 94 32.40 -49.09 -4.84
N GLU A 95 33.06 -48.63 -3.79
CA GLU A 95 33.06 -47.22 -3.40
C GLU A 95 33.62 -46.33 -4.51
N GLU A 96 34.75 -46.69 -5.08
CA GLU A 96 35.42 -45.94 -6.15
C GLU A 96 34.63 -45.98 -7.46
N VAL A 97 33.97 -47.10 -7.77
CA VAL A 97 33.01 -47.22 -8.89
C VAL A 97 31.84 -46.23 -8.70
N MET A 98 31.32 -46.10 -7.47
CA MET A 98 30.27 -45.12 -7.14
C MET A 98 30.77 -43.68 -7.24
N ARG A 99 32.02 -43.39 -6.83
CA ARG A 99 32.62 -42.06 -6.99
C ARG A 99 32.72 -41.65 -8.45
N GLN A 100 33.24 -42.55 -9.29
CA GLN A 100 33.48 -42.25 -10.70
C GLN A 100 32.18 -42.05 -11.47
N THR A 101 31.13 -42.82 -11.16
CA THR A 101 29.81 -42.66 -11.77
C THR A 101 29.12 -41.38 -11.34
N LEU A 102 29.15 -41.03 -10.05
CA LEU A 102 28.66 -39.75 -9.54
C LEU A 102 29.43 -38.57 -10.14
N HIS A 103 30.76 -38.69 -10.20
CA HIS A 103 31.64 -37.67 -10.77
C HIS A 103 31.28 -37.38 -12.23
N CYS A 104 31.07 -38.42 -13.05
CA CYS A 104 30.67 -38.25 -14.45
C CYS A 104 29.34 -37.50 -14.62
N VAL A 105 28.35 -37.77 -13.76
CA VAL A 105 27.07 -37.03 -13.76
C VAL A 105 27.27 -35.57 -13.31
N SER A 106 28.10 -35.35 -12.27
CA SER A 106 28.37 -34.01 -11.72
C SER A 106 29.11 -33.09 -12.70
N LEU A 107 29.96 -33.64 -13.57
CA LEU A 107 30.66 -32.89 -14.62
C LEU A 107 29.71 -32.39 -15.72
N CYS A 108 28.51 -32.96 -15.83
CA CYS A 108 27.55 -32.66 -16.87
C CYS A 108 26.46 -31.67 -16.41
N HIS A 109 26.81 -30.48 -15.92
CA HIS A 109 25.79 -29.50 -15.47
C HIS A 109 24.95 -28.96 -16.67
N PRO A 110 23.60 -28.85 -16.56
CA PRO A 110 22.72 -29.15 -15.41
C PRO A 110 22.32 -30.63 -15.23
N GLY A 111 22.59 -31.48 -16.23
CA GLY A 111 22.48 -32.94 -16.14
C GLY A 111 22.97 -33.63 -17.42
N VAL A 112 23.04 -34.96 -17.39
CA VAL A 112 23.34 -35.78 -18.57
C VAL A 112 22.08 -35.87 -19.43
N HIS A 113 22.19 -35.50 -20.71
CA HIS A 113 21.08 -35.63 -21.65
C HIS A 113 20.95 -37.08 -22.10
N PHE A 114 22.08 -37.70 -22.50
CA PHE A 114 22.11 -39.10 -22.90
C PHE A 114 23.38 -39.85 -22.53
N PHE A 115 23.21 -41.15 -22.31
CA PHE A 115 24.27 -42.15 -22.22
C PHE A 115 24.35 -42.93 -23.54
N LEU A 116 25.54 -43.00 -24.14
CA LEU A 116 25.82 -43.75 -25.36
C LEU A 116 26.63 -45.00 -24.98
N LEU A 117 25.97 -46.16 -24.99
CA LEU A 117 26.61 -47.43 -24.65
C LEU A 117 27.11 -48.13 -25.91
N ILE A 118 28.42 -48.30 -26.04
CA ILE A 118 29.04 -48.85 -27.25
C ILE A 118 29.27 -50.35 -27.09
N ILE A 119 28.77 -51.13 -28.06
CA ILE A 119 28.94 -52.59 -28.15
C ILE A 119 29.43 -53.00 -29.56
N PRO A 120 30.19 -54.10 -29.70
CA PRO A 120 30.62 -54.60 -31.00
C PRO A 120 29.45 -55.21 -31.82
N ASP A 121 29.53 -55.18 -33.16
CA ASP A 121 28.66 -55.96 -34.07
C ASP A 121 29.11 -57.44 -34.09
N ALA A 122 29.05 -58.08 -32.92
CA ALA A 122 29.40 -59.47 -32.66
C ALA A 122 28.58 -59.98 -31.46
N PRO A 123 28.48 -61.31 -31.21
CA PRO A 123 27.87 -61.82 -29.99
C PRO A 123 28.53 -61.23 -28.74
N LEU A 124 27.72 -60.63 -27.86
CA LEU A 124 28.19 -60.03 -26.61
C LEU A 124 28.99 -61.06 -25.80
N ASN A 125 30.22 -60.69 -25.45
CA ASN A 125 31.04 -61.53 -24.59
C ASN A 125 30.57 -61.39 -23.12
N ASN A 126 31.15 -62.18 -22.21
CA ASN A 126 30.77 -62.13 -20.80
C ASN A 126 31.11 -60.79 -20.13
N GLU A 127 32.14 -60.09 -20.60
CA GLU A 127 32.55 -58.78 -20.07
C GLU A 127 31.55 -57.68 -20.48
N ASP A 128 31.07 -57.70 -21.72
CA ASP A 128 30.07 -56.75 -22.22
C ASP A 128 28.75 -56.90 -21.47
N LYS A 129 28.31 -58.15 -21.23
CA LYS A 129 27.09 -58.43 -20.46
C LYS A 129 27.19 -57.97 -19.02
N ALA A 130 28.34 -58.18 -18.39
CA ALA A 130 28.52 -57.81 -17.00
C ALA A 130 28.70 -56.29 -16.82
N GLU A 131 29.33 -55.59 -17.76
CA GLU A 131 29.34 -54.11 -17.80
C GLU A 131 27.92 -53.54 -17.90
N MET A 132 27.07 -54.16 -18.73
CA MET A 132 25.67 -53.79 -18.89
C MET A 132 24.85 -54.02 -17.61
N GLU A 133 25.01 -55.17 -16.95
CA GLU A 133 24.36 -55.44 -15.67
C GLU A 133 24.77 -54.42 -14.59
N GLU A 134 26.05 -54.05 -14.56
CA GLU A 134 26.59 -53.10 -13.60
C GLU A 134 26.05 -51.67 -13.79
N LEU A 135 25.90 -51.22 -15.05
CA LEU A 135 25.28 -49.93 -15.37
C LEU A 135 23.82 -49.86 -14.91
N GLN A 136 23.04 -50.93 -15.08
CA GLN A 136 21.67 -50.99 -14.58
C GLN A 136 21.62 -51.03 -13.05
N ARG A 137 22.56 -51.74 -12.42
CA ARG A 137 22.66 -51.82 -10.96
C ARG A 137 22.87 -50.44 -10.33
N ILE A 138 23.75 -49.64 -10.91
CA ILE A 138 24.16 -48.32 -10.41
C ILE A 138 23.13 -47.24 -10.75
N PHE A 139 22.83 -47.02 -12.03
CA PHE A 139 21.95 -45.91 -12.44
C PHE A 139 20.45 -46.24 -12.32
N SER A 140 20.12 -47.47 -11.95
CA SER A 140 18.76 -48.03 -11.88
C SER A 140 18.04 -48.03 -13.23
N SER A 141 16.79 -48.51 -13.27
CA SER A 141 15.96 -48.44 -14.47
C SER A 141 15.68 -47.01 -14.95
N ARG A 142 16.01 -45.98 -14.16
CA ARG A 142 15.91 -44.57 -14.59
C ARG A 142 16.83 -44.24 -15.77
N ILE A 143 17.97 -44.92 -15.91
CA ILE A 143 18.87 -44.73 -17.07
C ILE A 143 18.21 -45.15 -18.39
N ASN A 144 17.22 -46.05 -18.35
CA ASN A 144 16.55 -46.58 -19.54
C ASN A 144 15.76 -45.52 -20.30
N LYS A 145 15.53 -44.31 -19.77
CA LYS A 145 14.99 -43.18 -20.53
C LYS A 145 16.07 -42.37 -21.23
N HIS A 146 17.31 -42.42 -20.77
CA HIS A 146 18.41 -41.57 -21.22
C HIS A 146 19.52 -42.34 -21.95
N ILE A 147 19.41 -43.65 -22.15
CA ILE A 147 20.45 -44.47 -22.79
C ILE A 147 20.10 -44.92 -24.21
N MET A 148 21.10 -44.90 -25.10
CA MET A 148 21.05 -45.43 -26.46
C MET A 148 22.24 -46.38 -26.69
N ILE A 149 21.99 -47.54 -27.27
CA ILE A 149 23.02 -48.54 -27.56
C ILE A 149 23.57 -48.34 -28.98
N LEU A 150 24.88 -48.18 -29.12
CA LEU A 150 25.59 -48.03 -30.38
C LEU A 150 26.28 -49.35 -30.76
N ILE A 151 25.88 -49.93 -31.89
CA ILE A 151 26.38 -51.22 -32.37
C ILE A 151 27.43 -50.97 -33.46
N MET A 152 28.68 -51.31 -33.19
CA MET A 152 29.83 -50.94 -34.02
C MET A 152 30.02 -51.90 -35.20
N GLN A 153 29.72 -51.45 -36.42
CA GLN A 153 29.84 -52.27 -37.65
C GLN A 153 31.20 -52.08 -38.34
N ASN A 154 31.78 -53.16 -38.87
CA ASN A 154 33.02 -53.11 -39.65
C ASN A 154 32.74 -53.09 -41.16
N SER A 155 33.73 -52.68 -41.97
CA SER A 155 33.58 -52.62 -43.44
C SER A 155 33.47 -53.99 -44.11
N GLU A 156 33.86 -55.07 -43.43
CA GLU A 156 33.90 -56.45 -43.94
C GLU A 156 32.72 -57.31 -43.45
N HIS A 157 32.01 -56.90 -42.39
CA HIS A 157 30.85 -57.60 -41.82
C HIS A 157 29.78 -56.59 -41.42
N GLN A 158 28.63 -56.62 -42.10
CA GLN A 158 27.42 -55.87 -41.76
C GLN A 158 26.29 -56.86 -41.51
N THR A 159 26.02 -57.16 -40.26
CA THR A 159 24.90 -58.04 -39.89
C THR A 159 23.60 -57.24 -39.91
N ALA A 160 22.62 -57.67 -40.72
CA ALA A 160 21.30 -57.04 -40.76
C ALA A 160 20.37 -57.51 -39.63
N GLU A 161 20.70 -58.64 -38.99
CA GLU A 161 19.92 -59.27 -37.92
C GLU A 161 20.80 -59.48 -36.68
N LEU A 162 20.31 -59.01 -35.53
CA LEU A 162 20.94 -59.21 -34.22
C LEU A 162 20.60 -60.60 -33.70
N ASN A 163 21.55 -61.25 -33.02
CA ASN A 163 21.25 -62.52 -32.34
C ASN A 163 20.29 -62.29 -31.15
N ASP A 164 19.45 -63.29 -30.86
CA ASP A 164 18.44 -63.22 -29.78
C ASP A 164 19.03 -62.82 -28.42
N GLY A 165 20.25 -63.28 -28.12
CA GLY A 165 20.95 -62.95 -26.89
C GLY A 165 21.35 -61.47 -26.76
N THR A 166 21.66 -60.81 -27.87
CA THR A 166 22.01 -59.38 -27.92
C THR A 166 20.73 -58.54 -27.90
N TRP A 167 19.68 -59.01 -28.59
CA TRP A 167 18.37 -58.37 -28.59
C TRP A 167 17.75 -58.31 -27.19
N SER A 168 17.78 -59.42 -26.45
CA SER A 168 17.24 -59.49 -25.08
C SER A 168 17.88 -58.47 -24.13
N VAL A 169 19.19 -58.24 -24.27
CA VAL A 169 19.89 -57.25 -23.43
C VAL A 169 19.56 -55.83 -23.88
N ILE A 170 19.45 -55.56 -25.18
CA ILE A 170 19.03 -54.25 -25.72
C ILE A 170 17.62 -53.89 -25.23
N GLU A 171 16.69 -54.85 -25.18
CA GLU A 171 15.34 -54.62 -24.63
C GLU A 171 15.36 -54.21 -23.15
N SER A 172 16.28 -54.77 -22.35
CA SER A 172 16.39 -54.41 -20.92
C SER A 172 16.75 -52.94 -20.68
N PHE A 173 17.35 -52.26 -21.67
CA PHE A 173 17.68 -50.83 -21.66
C PHE A 173 16.67 -49.95 -22.41
N GLY A 174 15.49 -50.48 -22.73
CA GLY A 174 14.44 -49.76 -23.44
C GLY A 174 14.48 -49.88 -24.97
N GLY A 175 15.26 -50.82 -25.53
CA GLY A 175 15.20 -51.22 -26.94
C GLY A 175 15.88 -50.28 -27.95
N ARG A 176 16.32 -49.08 -27.52
CA ARG A 176 16.85 -48.05 -28.42
C ARG A 176 18.29 -48.35 -28.83
N HIS A 177 18.51 -48.59 -30.12
CA HIS A 177 19.82 -48.88 -30.68
C HIS A 177 20.07 -48.17 -32.03
N HIS A 178 21.34 -48.03 -32.38
CA HIS A 178 21.78 -47.48 -33.66
C HIS A 178 23.05 -48.18 -34.15
N PHE A 179 23.06 -48.63 -35.40
CA PHE A 179 24.23 -49.21 -36.04
C PHE A 179 25.21 -48.12 -36.50
N PHE A 180 26.44 -48.17 -36.01
CA PHE A 180 27.45 -47.14 -36.24
C PHE A 180 28.68 -47.74 -36.92
N GLY A 181 28.86 -47.48 -38.21
CA GLY A 181 29.97 -47.99 -39.02
C GLY A 181 30.80 -46.89 -39.69
N PRO A 182 31.85 -47.25 -40.46
CA PRO A 182 32.70 -46.30 -41.19
C PRO A 182 31.94 -45.46 -42.22
N LYS A 183 30.85 -46.00 -42.77
CA LYS A 183 29.99 -45.35 -43.79
C LYS A 183 28.81 -44.57 -43.17
N THR A 184 28.56 -44.70 -41.87
CA THR A 184 27.46 -44.01 -41.19
C THR A 184 27.82 -42.55 -40.93
N GLN A 185 26.93 -41.62 -41.29
CA GLN A 185 27.12 -40.19 -41.02
C GLN A 185 26.70 -39.87 -39.58
N VAL A 186 27.49 -39.07 -38.84
CA VAL A 186 27.15 -38.68 -37.46
C VAL A 186 25.86 -37.86 -37.40
N SER A 187 25.48 -37.17 -38.48
CA SER A 187 24.17 -36.49 -38.61
C SER A 187 22.99 -37.43 -38.33
N THR A 188 23.02 -38.67 -38.81
CA THR A 188 21.95 -39.66 -38.58
C THR A 188 21.86 -40.13 -37.13
N LEU A 189 22.98 -40.12 -36.40
CA LEU A 189 22.99 -40.36 -34.95
C LEU A 189 22.43 -39.14 -34.21
N MET A 190 22.76 -37.92 -34.65
CA MET A 190 22.26 -36.68 -34.07
C MET A 190 20.76 -36.50 -34.24
N GLU A 191 20.20 -36.83 -35.41
CA GLU A 191 18.74 -36.82 -35.65
C GLU A 191 17.99 -37.74 -34.67
N LYS A 192 18.53 -38.95 -34.42
CA LYS A 192 17.95 -39.87 -33.42
C LYS A 192 18.08 -39.34 -31.99
N ILE A 193 19.20 -38.69 -31.67
CA ILE A 193 19.41 -38.04 -30.38
C ILE A 193 18.41 -36.90 -30.18
N GLU A 194 18.12 -36.11 -31.21
CA GLU A 194 17.13 -35.03 -31.16
C GLU A 194 15.70 -35.54 -31.02
N GLN A 195 15.32 -36.56 -31.79
CA GLN A 195 14.03 -37.24 -31.61
C GLN A 195 13.86 -37.72 -30.16
N MET A 196 14.91 -38.31 -29.59
CA MET A 196 14.90 -38.81 -28.22
C MET A 196 14.83 -37.67 -27.18
N LEU A 197 15.34 -36.47 -27.48
CA LEU A 197 15.18 -35.29 -26.59
C LEU A 197 13.72 -34.83 -26.54
N GLU A 198 13.05 -34.85 -27.69
CA GLU A 198 11.64 -34.48 -27.81
C GLU A 198 10.75 -35.53 -27.10
N GLU A 199 11.02 -36.82 -27.29
CA GLU A 199 10.36 -37.93 -26.58
C GLU A 199 10.52 -37.83 -25.06
N ASN A 200 11.71 -37.44 -24.59
CA ASN A 200 12.00 -37.24 -23.17
C ASN A 200 11.52 -35.89 -22.61
N ARG A 201 10.86 -35.04 -23.41
CA ARG A 201 10.39 -33.69 -23.03
C ARG A 201 11.47 -32.80 -22.39
N GLY A 202 12.74 -33.01 -22.75
CA GLY A 202 13.86 -32.28 -22.16
C GLY A 202 14.23 -32.68 -20.72
N GLU A 203 13.71 -33.79 -20.19
CA GLU A 203 14.15 -34.34 -18.89
C GLU A 203 15.64 -34.75 -18.96
N LEU A 204 16.39 -34.45 -17.90
CA LEU A 204 17.83 -34.71 -17.78
C LEU A 204 18.09 -35.74 -16.69
N PHE A 205 19.10 -36.60 -16.89
CA PHE A 205 19.61 -37.43 -15.81
C PHE A 205 20.55 -36.59 -14.92
N SER A 206 20.00 -36.05 -13.85
CA SER A 206 20.69 -35.15 -12.91
C SER A 206 21.30 -35.90 -11.71
N THR A 207 22.18 -35.22 -10.98
CA THR A 207 22.68 -35.71 -9.67
C THR A 207 21.53 -35.98 -8.69
N GLU A 208 20.46 -35.18 -8.73
CA GLU A 208 19.24 -35.40 -7.94
C GLU A 208 18.54 -36.72 -8.34
N THR A 209 18.38 -36.96 -9.64
CA THR A 209 17.80 -38.21 -10.18
C THR A 209 18.60 -39.44 -9.73
N PHE A 210 19.93 -39.31 -9.69
CA PHE A 210 20.85 -40.34 -9.20
C PHE A 210 20.67 -40.60 -7.69
N LEU A 211 20.58 -39.54 -6.87
CA LEU A 211 20.38 -39.64 -5.42
C LEU A 211 19.01 -40.24 -5.06
N GLU A 212 17.94 -39.82 -5.73
CA GLU A 212 16.58 -40.33 -5.49
C GLU A 212 16.47 -41.85 -5.71
N ALA A 213 17.19 -42.39 -6.69
CA ALA A 213 17.16 -43.82 -7.00
C ALA A 213 17.74 -44.66 -5.85
N HIS A 214 18.84 -44.22 -5.24
CA HIS A 214 19.45 -44.88 -4.08
C HIS A 214 18.61 -44.68 -2.80
N MET A 215 18.02 -43.50 -2.61
CA MET A 215 17.10 -43.26 -1.48
C MET A 215 15.85 -44.15 -1.55
N LYS A 216 15.29 -44.36 -2.74
CA LYS A 216 14.13 -45.23 -2.93
C LYS A 216 14.45 -46.69 -2.59
N LYS A 217 15.65 -47.19 -2.92
CA LYS A 217 16.12 -48.52 -2.51
C LYS A 217 16.23 -48.63 -0.99
N LEU A 218 16.79 -47.62 -0.31
CA LEU A 218 16.88 -47.58 1.16
C LEU A 218 15.50 -47.65 1.85
N LEU A 219 14.55 -46.83 1.38
CA LEU A 219 13.19 -46.82 1.91
C LEU A 219 12.46 -48.15 1.71
N GLN A 220 12.71 -48.83 0.58
CA GLN A 220 12.17 -50.17 0.33
C GLN A 220 12.75 -51.22 1.28
N PHE A 221 14.04 -51.14 1.63
CA PHE A 221 14.65 -52.03 2.63
C PHE A 221 14.06 -51.80 4.03
N GLU A 222 13.87 -50.55 4.47
CA GLU A 222 13.23 -50.25 5.76
C GLU A 222 11.77 -50.74 5.82
N GLU A 223 11.04 -50.66 4.70
CA GLU A 223 9.67 -51.16 4.63
C GLU A 223 9.61 -52.70 4.66
N MET A 224 10.57 -53.38 4.01
CA MET A 224 10.72 -54.83 4.09
C MET A 224 11.14 -55.30 5.48
N GLU A 225 12.02 -54.58 6.18
CA GLU A 225 12.42 -54.89 7.56
C GLU A 225 11.20 -54.81 8.51
N LYS A 226 10.36 -53.79 8.36
CA LYS A 226 9.09 -53.68 9.11
C LYS A 226 8.12 -54.81 8.78
N LYS A 227 8.03 -55.25 7.51
CA LYS A 227 7.20 -56.38 7.09
C LYS A 227 7.69 -57.70 7.68
N ILE A 228 9.01 -57.96 7.66
CA ILE A 228 9.62 -59.16 8.26
C ILE A 228 9.39 -59.16 9.78
N HIS A 229 9.61 -58.03 10.46
CA HIS A 229 9.37 -57.90 11.90
C HIS A 229 7.89 -58.10 12.28
N SER A 230 6.97 -57.60 11.45
CA SER A 230 5.53 -57.84 11.60
C SER A 230 5.15 -59.32 11.41
N LEU A 231 5.77 -60.01 10.46
CA LEU A 231 5.57 -61.44 10.22
C LEU A 231 6.15 -62.31 11.35
N GLU A 232 7.33 -61.98 11.88
CA GLU A 232 7.91 -62.60 13.08
C GLU A 232 6.99 -62.46 14.29
N THR A 233 6.48 -61.25 14.53
CA THR A 233 5.54 -60.98 15.63
C THR A 233 4.25 -61.80 15.49
N ARG A 234 3.79 -62.04 14.26
CA ARG A 234 2.61 -62.89 13.94
C ARG A 234 2.89 -64.39 14.09
N LEU A 235 4.10 -64.86 13.79
CA LEU A 235 4.53 -66.24 14.00
C LEU A 235 4.67 -66.55 15.50
N LEU A 236 5.31 -65.65 16.26
CA LEU A 236 5.44 -65.73 17.72
C LEU A 236 4.09 -65.55 18.45
N SER A 237 3.13 -64.82 17.87
CA SER A 237 1.78 -64.72 18.45
C SER A 237 0.93 -65.96 18.20
N LYS A 238 1.17 -66.71 17.12
CA LYS A 238 0.46 -67.97 16.83
C LYS A 238 0.86 -69.09 17.79
N GLU A 239 2.08 -69.07 18.32
CA GLU A 239 2.54 -70.03 19.34
C GLU A 239 1.97 -69.72 20.74
N ARG A 240 1.59 -68.48 21.05
CA ARG A 240 0.96 -68.18 22.36
C ARG A 240 -0.45 -68.76 22.53
N ASP A 241 -1.14 -69.09 21.43
CA ASP A 241 -2.46 -69.75 21.49
C ASP A 241 -2.36 -71.29 21.53
N ASP A 242 -1.25 -71.89 21.05
CA ASP A 242 -1.02 -73.34 21.12
C ASP A 242 -0.27 -73.78 22.41
N ASP A 243 0.38 -72.86 23.12
CA ASP A 243 1.15 -73.16 24.35
C ASP A 243 0.28 -73.47 25.58
N LEU A 244 -1.03 -73.17 25.55
CA LEU A 244 -1.97 -73.56 26.61
C LEU A 244 -2.33 -75.06 26.56
N SER A 245 -2.14 -75.72 25.41
CA SER A 245 -2.38 -77.17 25.26
C SER A 245 -1.13 -78.00 25.57
N VAL A 246 0.08 -77.47 25.38
CA VAL A 246 1.33 -78.20 25.62
C VAL A 246 1.71 -78.22 27.11
N LEU A 247 1.31 -77.21 27.89
CA LEU A 247 1.53 -77.17 29.33
C LEU A 247 0.62 -78.12 30.14
N MET A 248 -0.51 -78.59 29.58
CA MET A 248 -1.37 -79.59 30.23
C MET A 248 -1.02 -81.06 29.93
N LEU A 249 -0.17 -81.34 28.92
CA LEU A 249 0.26 -82.72 28.59
C LEU A 249 1.59 -83.13 29.24
N ARG A 250 2.16 -82.31 30.13
CA ARG A 250 3.40 -82.64 30.86
C ARG A 250 3.20 -83.49 32.12
N LYS A 251 1.98 -83.99 32.39
CA LYS A 251 1.65 -84.83 33.57
C LYS A 251 1.23 -86.28 33.28
N SER A 252 1.25 -86.74 32.04
CA SER A 252 1.06 -88.17 31.74
C SER A 252 2.11 -88.63 30.74
N GLY A 253 3.14 -89.31 31.22
CA GLY A 253 4.18 -89.85 30.34
C GLY A 253 3.62 -90.98 29.47
N VAL A 254 3.49 -90.71 28.17
CA VAL A 254 3.38 -91.70 27.07
C VAL A 254 4.00 -91.06 25.81
N GLY A 255 4.66 -91.88 24.98
CA GLY A 255 5.74 -91.49 24.06
C GLY A 255 5.42 -90.50 22.94
N LYS A 256 6.47 -89.75 22.54
CA LYS A 256 6.47 -88.85 21.37
C LYS A 256 6.38 -89.67 20.08
N SER A 257 5.43 -89.32 19.22
CA SER A 257 5.32 -89.85 17.87
C SER A 257 6.39 -89.21 16.97
N ALA A 258 7.09 -90.02 16.16
CA ALA A 258 8.09 -89.55 15.19
C ALA A 258 7.57 -88.48 14.21
N LYS A 259 6.25 -88.30 14.09
CA LYS A 259 5.61 -87.30 13.22
C LYS A 259 5.68 -85.87 13.79
N GLU A 260 5.72 -85.71 15.11
CA GLU A 260 5.75 -84.41 15.78
C GLU A 260 7.17 -83.85 15.89
N GLU A 261 8.16 -84.71 16.16
CA GLU A 261 9.58 -84.33 16.08
C GLU A 261 10.00 -83.93 14.66
N ASN A 262 9.46 -84.59 13.63
CA ASN A 262 9.78 -84.23 12.24
C ASN A 262 9.14 -82.90 11.81
N LYS A 263 7.96 -82.55 12.33
CA LYS A 263 7.34 -81.22 12.11
C LYS A 263 8.15 -80.11 12.79
N MET A 264 8.61 -80.34 14.03
CA MET A 264 9.44 -79.37 14.75
C MET A 264 10.78 -79.14 14.04
N LYS A 265 11.40 -80.22 13.52
CA LYS A 265 12.67 -80.12 12.77
C LYS A 265 12.54 -79.29 11.49
N ILE A 266 11.48 -79.51 10.69
CA ILE A 266 11.22 -78.74 9.46
C ILE A 266 10.94 -77.26 9.77
N LEU A 267 10.28 -76.96 10.89
CA LEU A 267 10.03 -75.59 11.33
C LEU A 267 11.31 -74.87 11.76
N MET A 268 12.17 -75.54 12.54
CA MET A 268 13.49 -75.01 12.92
C MET A 268 14.37 -74.74 11.70
N GLU A 269 14.45 -75.68 10.74
CA GLU A 269 15.21 -75.47 9.49
C GLU A 269 14.70 -74.27 8.68
N ARG A 270 13.38 -74.02 8.69
CA ARG A 270 12.79 -72.89 7.95
C ARG A 270 12.99 -71.54 8.65
N VAL A 271 13.03 -71.53 9.99
CA VAL A 271 13.40 -70.34 10.78
C VAL A 271 14.88 -70.02 10.61
N ASP A 272 15.75 -71.03 10.63
CA ASP A 272 17.18 -70.85 10.38
C ASP A 272 17.44 -70.32 8.96
N GLN A 273 16.72 -70.83 7.96
CA GLN A 273 16.80 -70.30 6.59
C GLN A 273 16.36 -68.83 6.49
N MET A 274 15.24 -68.45 7.11
CA MET A 274 14.78 -67.06 7.16
C MET A 274 15.76 -66.14 7.90
N ASN A 275 16.36 -66.62 8.99
CA ASN A 275 17.37 -65.86 9.73
C ASN A 275 18.63 -65.63 8.87
N SER A 276 19.06 -66.64 8.12
CA SER A 276 20.20 -66.52 7.21
C SER A 276 19.92 -65.54 6.06
N GLU A 277 18.71 -65.58 5.47
CA GLU A 277 18.27 -64.62 4.44
C GLU A 277 18.16 -63.19 4.98
N ARG A 278 17.70 -63.02 6.23
CA ARG A 278 17.63 -61.72 6.92
C ARG A 278 19.02 -61.14 7.16
N GLU A 279 19.97 -61.95 7.63
CA GLU A 279 21.35 -61.49 7.81
C GLU A 279 21.98 -61.03 6.49
N GLU A 280 21.68 -61.71 5.39
CA GLU A 280 22.13 -61.30 4.06
C GLU A 280 21.47 -59.99 3.60
N LEU A 281 20.16 -59.82 3.86
CA LEU A 281 19.43 -58.59 3.54
C LEU A 281 19.94 -57.39 4.37
N MET A 282 20.21 -57.59 5.66
CA MET A 282 20.75 -56.55 6.54
C MET A 282 22.16 -56.14 6.14
N LYS A 283 22.99 -57.10 5.68
CA LYS A 283 24.30 -56.79 5.09
C LYS A 283 24.16 -55.90 3.86
N LYS A 284 23.23 -56.22 2.94
CA LYS A 284 22.94 -55.41 1.74
C LYS A 284 22.41 -54.00 2.08
N HIS A 285 21.56 -53.89 3.11
CA HIS A 285 21.04 -52.59 3.57
C HIS A 285 22.13 -51.70 4.18
N GLU A 286 22.98 -52.26 5.04
CA GLU A 286 24.09 -51.51 5.66
C GLU A 286 25.15 -51.09 4.64
N GLU A 287 25.36 -51.92 3.61
CA GLU A 287 26.22 -51.61 2.47
C GLU A 287 25.66 -50.44 1.62
N GLU A 288 24.37 -50.44 1.27
CA GLU A 288 23.72 -49.29 0.61
C GLU A 288 23.74 -48.02 1.47
N LYS A 289 23.58 -48.14 2.79
CA LYS A 289 23.65 -47.01 3.72
C LYS A 289 25.05 -46.40 3.78
N ARG A 290 26.10 -47.24 3.73
CA ARG A 290 27.49 -46.78 3.60
C ARG A 290 27.72 -46.07 2.26
N ARG A 291 27.20 -46.61 1.15
CA ARG A 291 27.27 -45.97 -0.17
C ARG A 291 26.60 -44.60 -0.19
N MET A 292 25.41 -44.47 0.39
CA MET A 292 24.69 -43.18 0.45
C MET A 292 25.45 -42.13 1.29
N LYS A 293 26.02 -42.55 2.43
CA LYS A 293 26.80 -41.65 3.30
C LYS A 293 28.06 -41.12 2.60
N MET A 294 28.71 -41.94 1.78
CA MET A 294 29.85 -41.56 0.95
C MET A 294 29.46 -40.57 -0.14
N ILE A 295 28.39 -40.85 -0.90
CA ILE A 295 27.89 -39.98 -1.98
C ILE A 295 27.58 -38.56 -1.46
N VAL A 296 26.92 -38.46 -0.30
CA VAL A 296 26.58 -37.18 0.32
C VAL A 296 27.83 -36.42 0.80
N GLU A 297 28.81 -37.14 1.37
CA GLU A 297 30.05 -36.52 1.86
C GLU A 297 30.96 -36.04 0.72
N GLU A 298 31.00 -36.77 -0.40
CA GLU A 298 31.79 -36.39 -1.55
C GLU A 298 31.17 -35.23 -2.34
N GLU A 299 29.86 -35.20 -2.48
CA GLU A 299 29.15 -34.03 -3.03
C GLU A 299 29.37 -32.79 -2.15
N ARG A 300 29.36 -32.96 -0.82
CA ARG A 300 29.71 -31.90 0.13
C ARG A 300 31.13 -31.38 -0.09
N GLN A 301 32.10 -32.27 -0.29
CA GLN A 301 33.49 -31.91 -0.55
C GLN A 301 33.70 -31.25 -1.92
N ASN A 302 32.98 -31.69 -2.97
CA ASN A 302 33.02 -31.05 -4.28
C ASN A 302 32.41 -29.64 -4.23
N GLN A 303 31.30 -29.45 -3.52
CA GLN A 303 30.71 -28.13 -3.30
C GLN A 303 31.62 -27.21 -2.48
N ASP A 304 32.31 -27.73 -1.45
CA ASP A 304 33.29 -26.97 -0.67
C ASP A 304 34.55 -26.61 -1.48
N LYS A 305 35.02 -27.49 -2.38
CA LYS A 305 36.12 -27.19 -3.31
C LYS A 305 35.73 -26.14 -4.34
N GLU A 306 34.53 -26.24 -4.92
CA GLU A 306 34.02 -25.23 -5.85
C GLU A 306 33.77 -23.88 -5.14
N ARG A 307 33.31 -23.91 -3.89
CA ARG A 307 33.19 -22.73 -3.04
C ARG A 307 34.55 -22.08 -2.81
N LYS A 308 35.58 -22.86 -2.45
CA LYS A 308 36.95 -22.37 -2.30
C LYS A 308 37.54 -21.85 -3.60
N ARG A 309 37.31 -22.49 -4.75
CA ARG A 309 37.76 -21.98 -6.05
C ARG A 309 37.10 -20.64 -6.39
N ARG A 310 35.80 -20.49 -6.12
CA ARG A 310 35.09 -19.22 -6.30
C ARG A 310 35.55 -18.15 -5.31
N GLU A 311 35.93 -18.54 -4.10
CA GLU A 311 36.48 -17.66 -3.07
C GLU A 311 37.92 -17.23 -3.40
N GLU A 312 38.73 -18.11 -3.99
CA GLU A 312 40.07 -17.81 -4.52
C GLU A 312 39.99 -16.92 -5.78
N GLU A 313 39.09 -17.20 -6.72
CA GLU A 313 38.80 -16.32 -7.87
C GLU A 313 38.26 -14.95 -7.41
N PHE A 314 37.46 -14.92 -6.34
CA PHE A 314 37.00 -13.68 -5.72
C PHE A 314 38.15 -12.93 -5.05
N ASN A 315 39.00 -13.60 -4.28
CA ASN A 315 40.17 -13.01 -3.64
C ASN A 315 41.22 -12.52 -4.66
N GLU A 316 41.43 -13.23 -5.77
CA GLU A 316 42.29 -12.76 -6.87
C GLU A 316 41.70 -11.52 -7.55
N ARG A 317 40.38 -11.49 -7.78
CA ARG A 317 39.68 -10.29 -8.27
C ARG A 317 39.71 -9.15 -7.25
N GLU A 318 39.65 -9.44 -5.96
CA GLU A 318 39.75 -8.46 -4.88
C GLU A 318 41.19 -7.93 -4.75
N GLU A 319 42.22 -8.75 -4.90
CA GLU A 319 43.63 -8.33 -4.92
C GLU A 319 44.00 -7.61 -6.22
N GLN A 320 43.37 -7.96 -7.35
CA GLN A 320 43.44 -7.16 -8.57
C GLN A 320 42.76 -5.81 -8.37
N TYR A 321 41.57 -5.78 -7.76
CA TYR A 321 40.86 -4.55 -7.42
C TYR A 321 41.63 -3.71 -6.39
N LYS A 322 42.27 -4.31 -5.39
CA LYS A 322 43.15 -3.62 -4.43
C LYS A 322 44.41 -3.07 -5.09
N ARG A 323 44.99 -3.76 -6.08
CA ARG A 323 46.12 -3.23 -6.87
C ARG A 323 45.70 -2.04 -7.74
N GLU A 324 44.56 -2.15 -8.43
CA GLU A 324 43.99 -1.04 -9.21
C GLU A 324 43.55 0.13 -8.32
N MET A 325 43.02 -0.16 -7.12
CA MET A 325 42.66 0.84 -6.12
C MET A 325 43.89 1.44 -5.45
N LYS A 326 44.99 0.69 -5.30
CA LYS A 326 46.29 1.19 -4.83
C LYS A 326 46.98 2.06 -5.87
N GLU A 327 46.92 1.70 -7.16
CA GLU A 327 47.35 2.57 -8.26
C GLU A 327 46.47 3.81 -8.37
N LYS A 328 45.15 3.69 -8.16
CA LYS A 328 44.25 4.85 -8.04
C LYS A 328 44.48 5.63 -6.76
N GLU A 329 44.86 5.02 -5.65
CA GLU A 329 45.18 5.69 -4.39
C GLU A 329 46.52 6.39 -4.44
N ASP A 330 47.50 5.84 -5.15
CA ASP A 330 48.82 6.41 -5.40
C ASP A 330 48.68 7.54 -6.43
N HIS A 331 47.85 7.38 -7.47
CA HIS A 331 47.48 8.48 -8.37
C HIS A 331 46.65 9.56 -7.66
N MET A 332 45.73 9.16 -6.77
CA MET A 332 45.02 10.07 -5.87
C MET A 332 45.93 10.65 -4.80
N ARG A 333 47.06 10.01 -4.45
CA ARG A 333 48.08 10.52 -3.52
C ARG A 333 48.93 11.55 -4.23
N GLU A 334 49.35 11.31 -5.47
CA GLU A 334 50.00 12.33 -6.31
C GLU A 334 49.07 13.51 -6.62
N MET A 335 47.79 13.25 -6.87
CA MET A 335 46.77 14.30 -6.99
C MET A 335 46.53 15.00 -5.65
N ARG A 336 46.47 14.29 -4.52
CA ARG A 336 46.38 14.87 -3.17
C ARG A 336 47.62 15.64 -2.77
N ASP A 337 48.82 15.24 -3.20
CA ASP A 337 50.09 15.92 -2.94
C ASP A 337 50.20 17.15 -3.84
N ARG A 338 49.67 17.10 -5.07
CA ARG A 338 49.51 18.27 -5.95
C ARG A 338 48.44 19.22 -5.43
N GLU A 339 47.31 18.70 -4.97
CA GLU A 339 46.25 19.45 -4.29
C GLU A 339 46.73 19.96 -2.95
N GLU A 340 47.57 19.25 -2.20
CA GLU A 340 48.16 19.67 -0.92
C GLU A 340 49.25 20.70 -1.14
N TRP A 341 50.01 20.62 -2.22
CA TRP A 341 50.92 21.68 -2.65
C TRP A 341 50.14 22.93 -3.09
N GLU A 342 49.05 22.78 -3.86
CA GLU A 342 48.13 23.87 -4.19
C GLU A 342 47.45 24.43 -2.93
N ARG A 343 47.03 23.56 -1.99
CA ARG A 343 46.38 23.88 -0.72
C ARG A 343 47.35 24.53 0.24
N GLN A 344 48.62 24.12 0.31
CA GLN A 344 49.68 24.79 1.09
C GLN A 344 49.96 26.16 0.51
N LYS A 345 49.99 26.31 -0.82
CA LYS A 345 50.15 27.60 -1.49
C LYS A 345 48.92 28.49 -1.36
N GLN A 346 47.74 27.89 -1.24
CA GLN A 346 46.47 28.56 -0.98
C GLN A 346 46.28 28.83 0.52
N GLU A 347 46.87 28.04 1.42
CA GLU A 347 46.98 28.20 2.87
C GLU A 347 48.05 29.23 3.23
N GLU A 348 49.10 29.41 2.43
CA GLU A 348 50.05 30.53 2.54
C GLU A 348 49.36 31.83 2.13
N ARG A 349 48.66 31.84 0.97
CA ARG A 349 47.82 32.99 0.58
C ARG A 349 46.69 33.24 1.58
N GLN A 350 46.06 32.18 2.09
CA GLN A 350 45.06 32.29 3.14
C GLN A 350 45.68 32.68 4.45
N LYS A 351 46.92 32.31 4.82
CA LYS A 351 47.60 32.79 6.02
C LYS A 351 47.97 34.26 5.90
N GLU A 352 48.36 34.72 4.72
CA GLU A 352 48.57 36.14 4.44
C GLU A 352 47.24 36.92 4.50
N ASP A 353 46.16 36.38 3.92
CA ASP A 353 44.80 36.91 4.03
C ASP A 353 44.22 36.78 5.45
N GLU A 354 44.58 35.75 6.20
CA GLU A 354 44.13 35.45 7.57
C GLU A 354 44.91 36.31 8.54
N GLU A 355 46.20 36.61 8.31
CA GLU A 355 46.97 37.65 9.00
C GLU A 355 46.39 39.03 8.72
N TRP A 356 46.03 39.30 7.47
CA TRP A 356 45.36 40.54 7.10
C TRP A 356 43.98 40.65 7.77
N ARG A 357 43.20 39.57 7.75
CA ARG A 357 41.91 39.45 8.45
C ARG A 357 42.06 39.38 9.96
N THR A 358 43.15 38.88 10.56
CA THR A 358 43.37 38.93 12.02
C THR A 358 43.79 40.31 12.44
N LYS A 359 44.50 41.06 11.59
CA LYS A 359 44.75 42.50 11.82
C LYS A 359 43.46 43.31 11.70
N GLU A 360 42.65 43.05 10.66
CA GLU A 360 41.34 43.70 10.48
C GLU A 360 40.34 43.30 11.57
N LYS A 361 40.35 42.03 11.98
CA LYS A 361 39.56 41.49 13.09
C LYS A 361 40.10 41.94 14.45
N GLN A 362 41.39 42.18 14.65
CA GLN A 362 41.90 42.83 15.87
C GLN A 362 41.41 44.27 15.96
N ILE A 363 41.43 45.02 14.84
CA ILE A 363 40.90 46.38 14.78
C ILE A 363 39.39 46.38 15.03
N SER A 364 38.66 45.44 14.41
CA SER A 364 37.23 45.27 14.60
C SER A 364 36.88 44.75 16.00
N ASP A 365 37.67 43.86 16.58
CA ASP A 365 37.48 43.29 17.93
C ASP A 365 37.81 44.33 18.99
N GLU A 366 38.78 45.22 18.76
CA GLU A 366 39.01 46.39 19.62
C GLU A 366 37.85 47.38 19.57
N GLN A 367 37.24 47.59 18.40
CA GLN A 367 36.02 48.39 18.25
C GLN A 367 34.81 47.71 18.89
N ILE A 368 34.65 46.39 18.69
CA ILE A 368 33.60 45.57 19.29
C ILE A 368 33.80 45.48 20.80
N GLN A 369 35.03 45.44 21.32
CA GLN A 369 35.29 45.41 22.75
C GLN A 369 34.98 46.77 23.40
N ARG A 370 35.23 47.89 22.71
CA ARG A 370 34.75 49.21 23.15
C ARG A 370 33.22 49.27 23.17
N LEU A 371 32.57 48.82 22.10
CA LEU A 371 31.11 48.75 22.03
C LEU A 371 30.54 47.76 23.04
N LYS A 372 31.20 46.63 23.31
CA LYS A 372 30.81 45.66 24.35
C LYS A 372 30.94 46.27 25.72
N ASN A 373 31.99 47.04 26.02
CA ASN A 373 32.13 47.72 27.31
C ASN A 373 31.07 48.82 27.48
N GLU A 374 30.70 49.54 26.41
CA GLU A 374 29.58 50.49 26.43
C GLU A 374 28.22 49.79 26.60
N ILE A 375 27.98 48.72 25.86
CA ILE A 375 26.77 47.88 25.96
C ILE A 375 26.71 47.22 27.33
N GLU A 376 27.82 46.78 27.92
CA GLU A 376 27.87 46.19 29.26
C GLU A 376 27.63 47.24 30.35
N GLY A 377 28.09 48.48 30.13
CA GLY A 377 27.69 49.64 30.92
C GLY A 377 26.18 49.92 30.82
N MET A 378 25.63 49.93 29.62
CA MET A 378 24.20 50.06 29.36
C MET A 378 23.38 48.88 29.90
N ILE A 379 23.91 47.66 29.88
CA ILE A 379 23.28 46.45 30.44
C ILE A 379 23.33 46.51 31.96
N LYS A 380 24.41 47.00 32.58
CA LYS A 380 24.44 47.23 34.04
C LYS A 380 23.42 48.28 34.46
N GLU A 381 23.27 49.33 33.67
CA GLU A 381 22.26 50.38 33.90
C GLU A 381 20.85 49.86 33.64
N ASN A 382 20.61 49.14 32.54
CA ASN A 382 19.33 48.48 32.29
C ASN A 382 19.03 47.41 33.33
N LYS A 383 20.01 46.65 33.82
CA LYS A 383 19.80 45.70 34.94
C LYS A 383 19.52 46.43 36.25
N ARG A 384 19.99 47.67 36.42
CA ARG A 384 19.61 48.53 37.56
C ARG A 384 18.16 48.97 37.41
N ILE A 385 17.80 49.54 36.26
CA ILE A 385 16.41 49.95 35.95
C ILE A 385 15.47 48.75 35.99
N GLU A 386 15.89 47.59 35.51
CA GLU A 386 15.09 46.37 35.51
C GLU A 386 14.97 45.80 36.92
N ARG A 387 16.00 45.89 37.77
CA ARG A 387 15.85 45.55 39.19
C ARG A 387 14.91 46.50 39.91
N GLU A 388 14.97 47.80 39.63
CA GLU A 388 14.04 48.79 40.19
C GLU A 388 12.61 48.57 39.69
N LYS A 389 12.43 48.17 38.42
CA LYS A 389 11.14 47.74 37.87
C LYS A 389 10.70 46.40 38.45
N GLN A 390 11.61 45.45 38.64
CA GLN A 390 11.32 44.13 39.20
C GLN A 390 10.92 44.26 40.67
N GLU A 391 11.54 45.16 41.45
CA GLU A 391 11.12 45.47 42.82
C GLU A 391 9.74 46.14 42.83
N GLN A 392 9.45 47.05 41.88
CA GLN A 392 8.11 47.64 41.74
C GLN A 392 7.06 46.61 41.27
N VAL A 393 7.45 45.70 40.39
CA VAL A 393 6.61 44.60 39.92
C VAL A 393 6.42 43.56 41.02
N GLU A 394 7.44 43.24 41.82
CA GLU A 394 7.33 42.34 42.98
C GLU A 394 6.46 42.96 44.08
N ASP A 395 6.52 44.27 44.31
CA ASP A 395 5.58 44.98 45.21
C ASP A 395 4.15 44.91 44.66
N LEU A 396 3.96 45.16 43.36
CA LEU A 396 2.66 45.05 42.70
C LEU A 396 2.15 43.61 42.64
N GLU A 397 3.01 42.63 42.40
CA GLU A 397 2.71 41.21 42.36
C GLU A 397 2.43 40.67 43.75
N THR A 398 3.11 41.16 44.79
CA THR A 398 2.79 40.80 46.18
C THR A 398 1.41 41.33 46.54
N ARG A 399 1.08 42.57 46.17
CA ARG A 399 -0.26 43.14 46.35
C ARG A 399 -1.33 42.44 45.52
N LEU A 400 -1.01 42.08 44.27
CA LEU A 400 -1.89 41.31 43.40
C LEU A 400 -2.02 39.86 43.86
N LYS A 401 -1.00 39.28 44.50
CA LYS A 401 -1.00 37.92 45.07
C LYS A 401 -1.76 37.91 46.39
N GLU A 402 -1.73 38.97 47.19
CA GLU A 402 -2.65 39.14 48.32
C GLU A 402 -4.09 39.26 47.83
N GLU A 403 -4.38 40.07 46.81
CA GLU A 403 -5.71 40.14 46.19
C GLU A 403 -6.13 38.82 45.52
N ARG A 404 -5.18 38.10 44.89
CA ARG A 404 -5.42 36.82 44.24
C ARG A 404 -5.59 35.71 45.26
N ASN A 405 -4.84 35.69 46.36
CA ASN A 405 -5.04 34.74 47.46
C ASN A 405 -6.40 34.99 48.14
N ILE A 406 -6.84 36.25 48.29
CA ILE A 406 -8.18 36.57 48.79
C ILE A 406 -9.26 36.08 47.79
N LYS A 407 -9.04 36.25 46.48
CA LYS A 407 -9.96 35.73 45.45
C LYS A 407 -9.90 34.21 45.27
N GLU A 408 -8.74 33.60 45.44
CA GLU A 408 -8.50 32.15 45.37
C GLU A 408 -8.99 31.45 46.62
N ASP A 409 -8.96 32.07 47.79
CA ASP A 409 -9.63 31.54 48.98
C ASP A 409 -11.15 31.64 48.82
N GLN A 410 -11.67 32.75 48.26
CA GLN A 410 -13.09 32.86 47.88
C GLN A 410 -13.47 31.83 46.81
N GLN A 411 -12.59 31.59 45.83
CA GLN A 411 -12.83 30.66 44.73
C GLN A 411 -12.60 29.21 45.13
N LYS A 412 -11.67 28.87 46.03
CA LYS A 412 -11.54 27.54 46.65
C LYS A 412 -12.73 27.22 47.53
N THR A 413 -13.23 28.20 48.29
CA THR A 413 -14.47 28.01 49.05
C THR A 413 -15.64 27.77 48.10
N PHE A 414 -15.67 28.44 46.95
CA PHE A 414 -16.69 28.24 45.92
C PHE A 414 -16.54 26.92 45.16
N GLU A 415 -15.31 26.51 44.84
CA GLU A 415 -14.94 25.27 44.15
C GLU A 415 -15.10 24.06 45.05
N GLU A 416 -14.81 24.12 46.35
CA GLU A 416 -15.11 23.04 47.31
C GLU A 416 -16.62 22.86 47.48
N ILE A 417 -17.38 23.95 47.49
CA ILE A 417 -18.86 23.90 47.47
C ILE A 417 -19.35 23.33 46.13
N LEU A 418 -18.74 23.71 44.99
CA LEU A 418 -19.06 23.18 43.68
C LEU A 418 -18.72 21.69 43.57
N LYS A 419 -17.56 21.25 44.10
CA LYS A 419 -17.09 19.86 44.07
C LYS A 419 -17.95 18.96 44.94
N LEU A 420 -18.39 19.43 46.11
CA LEU A 420 -19.37 18.73 46.95
C LEU A 420 -20.74 18.64 46.27
N LEU A 421 -21.16 19.68 45.56
CA LEU A 421 -22.40 19.67 44.77
C LEU A 421 -22.28 18.78 43.52
N GLU A 422 -21.14 18.77 42.85
CA GLU A 422 -20.84 17.96 41.67
C GLU A 422 -20.67 16.48 42.03
N GLU A 423 -19.99 16.12 43.12
CA GLU A 423 -19.92 14.75 43.62
C GLU A 423 -21.29 14.25 44.08
N GLN A 424 -22.08 15.08 44.77
CA GLN A 424 -23.47 14.74 45.10
C GLN A 424 -24.33 14.56 43.84
N HIS A 425 -24.15 15.40 42.83
CA HIS A 425 -24.90 15.33 41.57
C HIS A 425 -24.41 14.19 40.66
N GLU A 426 -23.13 13.82 40.69
CA GLU A 426 -22.56 12.67 39.95
C GLU A 426 -22.98 11.33 40.58
N ASP A 427 -23.00 11.23 41.91
CA ASP A 427 -23.48 10.04 42.62
C ASP A 427 -25.01 9.90 42.54
N GLU A 428 -25.73 11.01 42.45
CA GLU A 428 -27.16 11.03 42.12
C GLU A 428 -27.40 10.68 40.64
N LEU A 429 -26.56 11.14 39.70
CA LEU A 429 -26.62 10.76 38.28
C LEU A 429 -26.27 9.29 38.04
N LYS A 430 -25.27 8.74 38.73
CA LYS A 430 -24.90 7.32 38.67
C LYS A 430 -25.99 6.44 39.26
N ARG A 431 -26.61 6.83 40.39
CA ARG A 431 -27.78 6.14 40.97
C ARG A 431 -29.00 6.22 40.05
N ARG A 432 -29.32 7.41 39.54
CA ARG A 432 -30.42 7.59 38.57
C ARG A 432 -30.16 6.87 37.25
N GLN A 433 -28.90 6.73 36.79
CA GLN A 433 -28.57 5.94 35.59
C GLN A 433 -28.72 4.44 35.80
N VAL A 434 -28.47 3.91 37.01
CA VAL A 434 -28.71 2.49 37.32
C VAL A 434 -30.20 2.23 37.49
N GLU A 435 -30.90 3.07 38.26
CA GLU A 435 -32.35 2.99 38.45
C GLU A 435 -33.10 3.16 37.13
N TRP A 436 -32.71 4.12 36.27
CA TRP A 436 -33.29 4.27 34.93
C TRP A 436 -32.99 3.10 34.01
N ARG A 437 -31.83 2.44 34.12
CA ARG A 437 -31.49 1.29 33.28
C ARG A 437 -32.29 0.05 33.69
N GLU A 438 -32.54 -0.12 34.98
CA GLU A 438 -33.38 -1.20 35.53
C GLU A 438 -34.89 -0.94 35.34
N GLU A 439 -35.33 0.32 35.36
CA GLU A 439 -36.69 0.74 35.03
C GLU A 439 -36.95 0.65 33.52
N TYR A 440 -36.00 1.09 32.69
CA TYR A 440 -36.06 0.95 31.23
C TYR A 440 -36.07 -0.52 30.76
N GLU A 441 -35.26 -1.42 31.34
CA GLU A 441 -35.33 -2.85 30.97
C GLU A 441 -36.64 -3.51 31.45
N ARG A 442 -37.22 -3.06 32.58
CA ARG A 442 -38.56 -3.51 33.01
C ARG A 442 -39.66 -3.01 32.09
N GLU A 443 -39.67 -1.73 31.74
CA GLU A 443 -40.63 -1.13 30.81
C GLU A 443 -40.46 -1.68 29.40
N LYS A 444 -39.24 -1.95 28.94
CA LYS A 444 -38.92 -2.57 27.65
C LYS A 444 -39.43 -4.02 27.55
N GLU A 445 -39.34 -4.81 28.62
CA GLU A 445 -39.91 -6.16 28.66
C GLU A 445 -41.45 -6.16 28.82
N GLU A 446 -42.00 -5.17 29.51
CA GLU A 446 -43.46 -4.96 29.61
C GLU A 446 -44.05 -4.44 28.29
N MET A 447 -43.30 -3.63 27.54
CA MET A 447 -43.68 -3.06 26.24
C MET A 447 -43.44 -4.07 25.10
N LYS A 448 -42.40 -4.91 25.15
CA LYS A 448 -42.27 -6.10 24.29
C LYS A 448 -43.46 -7.04 24.42
N LYS A 449 -43.97 -7.24 25.64
CA LYS A 449 -45.18 -8.04 25.89
C LYS A 449 -46.48 -7.38 25.39
N LYS A 450 -46.51 -6.06 25.24
CA LYS A 450 -47.65 -5.29 24.71
C LYS A 450 -47.65 -5.11 23.19
N ILE A 451 -46.46 -5.10 22.55
CA ILE A 451 -46.31 -4.86 21.11
C ILE A 451 -46.34 -6.18 20.30
N CYS A 452 -46.00 -7.31 20.91
CA CYS A 452 -45.98 -8.64 20.26
C CYS A 452 -47.37 -9.28 20.00
N SER A 453 -48.46 -8.52 19.93
CA SER A 453 -49.77 -9.11 19.62
C SER A 453 -50.54 -8.53 18.44
N GLU A 454 -50.18 -7.40 17.81
CA GLU A 454 -51.08 -6.86 16.76
C GLU A 454 -50.53 -5.73 15.86
N THR A 455 -49.22 -5.57 15.64
CA THR A 455 -48.71 -4.54 14.69
C THR A 455 -47.91 -5.12 13.53
N ASP A 456 -48.29 -4.72 12.32
CA ASP A 456 -47.67 -5.09 11.04
C ASP A 456 -46.22 -4.55 10.97
N ASP A 457 -45.24 -5.43 10.70
CA ASP A 457 -43.79 -5.11 10.61
C ASP A 457 -43.51 -3.93 9.67
N SER A 458 -44.39 -3.72 8.68
CA SER A 458 -44.37 -2.60 7.75
C SER A 458 -44.49 -1.21 8.43
N ILE A 459 -45.29 -1.10 9.49
CA ILE A 459 -45.53 0.15 10.22
C ILE A 459 -44.31 0.51 11.07
N GLN A 460 -43.70 -0.47 11.74
CA GLN A 460 -42.48 -0.24 12.53
C GLN A 460 -41.30 0.19 11.67
N ALA A 461 -41.10 -0.45 10.51
CA ALA A 461 -40.07 -0.05 9.55
C ALA A 461 -40.29 1.37 9.01
N SER A 462 -41.55 1.78 8.77
CA SER A 462 -41.90 3.13 8.35
C SER A 462 -41.58 4.18 9.42
N ALA A 463 -41.92 3.93 10.68
CA ALA A 463 -41.62 4.82 11.79
C ALA A 463 -40.10 4.97 12.01
N TYR A 464 -39.35 3.86 11.99
CA TYR A 464 -37.89 3.87 12.14
C TYR A 464 -37.18 4.69 11.04
N ARG A 465 -37.61 4.54 9.78
CA ARG A 465 -37.05 5.32 8.65
C ARG A 465 -37.23 6.82 8.80
N LYS A 466 -38.38 7.26 9.30
CA LYS A 466 -38.59 8.69 9.60
C LYS A 466 -37.64 9.16 10.69
N LEU A 467 -37.45 8.35 11.74
CA LEU A 467 -36.49 8.65 12.79
C LEU A 467 -35.05 8.74 12.26
N GLU A 468 -34.61 7.83 11.39
CA GLU A 468 -33.29 7.91 10.75
C GLU A 468 -33.14 9.18 9.89
N THR A 469 -34.22 9.59 9.21
CA THR A 469 -34.22 10.81 8.40
C THR A 469 -34.08 12.07 9.27
N GLU A 470 -34.84 12.17 10.36
CA GLU A 470 -34.71 13.28 11.30
C GLU A 470 -33.36 13.28 12.02
N TYR A 471 -32.84 12.11 12.39
CA TYR A 471 -31.50 11.97 12.95
C TYR A 471 -30.42 12.47 11.98
N SER A 472 -30.53 12.15 10.69
CA SER A 472 -29.61 12.67 9.67
C SER A 472 -29.65 14.20 9.58
N LYS A 473 -30.83 14.82 9.71
CA LYS A 473 -30.98 16.29 9.75
C LYS A 473 -30.35 16.89 11.00
N TRP A 474 -30.57 16.30 12.17
CA TRP A 474 -29.98 16.75 13.43
C TRP A 474 -28.46 16.63 13.44
N SER A 475 -27.92 15.49 13.00
CA SER A 475 -26.48 15.27 12.85
C SER A 475 -25.87 16.29 11.88
N TRP A 476 -26.51 16.52 10.72
CA TRP A 476 -26.06 17.54 9.76
C TRP A 476 -26.05 18.93 10.39
N LYS A 477 -27.08 19.29 11.17
CA LYS A 477 -27.17 20.60 11.83
C LYS A 477 -26.00 20.84 12.80
N LEU A 478 -25.61 19.82 13.59
CA LEU A 478 -24.44 19.91 14.48
C LEU A 478 -23.13 20.00 13.69
N ARG A 479 -22.95 19.14 12.68
CA ARG A 479 -21.75 19.15 11.81
C ARG A 479 -21.59 20.49 11.11
N ARG A 480 -22.69 21.05 10.60
CA ARG A 480 -22.72 22.37 9.94
C ARG A 480 -22.28 23.49 10.87
N ALA A 481 -22.83 23.54 12.07
CA ALA A 481 -22.42 24.53 13.07
C ALA A 481 -20.93 24.39 13.41
N MET A 482 -20.44 23.15 13.60
CA MET A 482 -19.02 22.96 13.85
C MET A 482 -18.14 23.31 12.65
N MET A 483 -18.56 23.03 11.41
CA MET A 483 -17.81 23.46 10.21
C MET A 483 -17.73 24.99 10.09
N GLU A 484 -18.77 25.71 10.48
CA GLU A 484 -18.75 27.18 10.56
C GLU A 484 -17.77 27.66 11.63
N THR A 485 -17.79 27.04 12.82
CA THR A 485 -16.84 27.30 13.91
C THR A 485 -15.40 26.97 13.52
N GLU A 486 -15.16 25.81 12.89
CA GLU A 486 -13.84 25.40 12.39
C GLU A 486 -13.30 26.43 11.40
N ASN A 487 -14.12 26.92 10.47
CA ASN A 487 -13.69 27.93 9.51
C ASN A 487 -13.37 29.26 10.19
N LYS A 488 -14.19 29.69 11.16
CA LYS A 488 -13.95 30.91 11.95
C LYS A 488 -12.63 30.79 12.72
N LEU A 489 -12.43 29.70 13.45
CA LEU A 489 -11.23 29.46 14.24
C LEU A 489 -10.00 29.27 13.35
N HIS A 490 -10.11 28.59 12.20
CA HIS A 490 -9.04 28.49 11.21
C HIS A 490 -8.59 29.87 10.75
N ASN A 491 -9.53 30.77 10.42
CA ASN A 491 -9.20 32.13 10.04
C ASN A 491 -8.49 32.86 11.20
N GLN A 492 -9.00 32.75 12.43
CA GLN A 492 -8.40 33.39 13.60
C GLN A 492 -7.00 32.84 13.97
N ILE A 493 -6.76 31.55 13.77
CA ILE A 493 -5.45 30.90 13.96
C ILE A 493 -4.44 31.46 12.96
N GLU A 494 -4.78 31.45 11.67
CA GLU A 494 -3.93 31.97 10.58
C GLU A 494 -3.67 33.47 10.75
N ASN A 495 -4.63 34.22 11.29
CA ASN A 495 -4.50 35.64 11.64
C ASN A 495 -3.70 35.90 12.93
N GLU A 496 -3.24 34.86 13.63
CA GLU A 496 -2.55 34.94 14.93
C GLU A 496 -3.38 35.58 16.06
N THR A 497 -4.71 35.53 15.96
CA THR A 497 -5.61 35.97 17.05
C THR A 497 -5.70 34.91 18.16
N ILE A 498 -5.55 33.62 17.81
CA ILE A 498 -5.65 32.47 18.72
C ILE A 498 -4.39 31.61 18.63
N HIS A 499 -3.86 31.17 19.77
CA HIS A 499 -2.65 30.35 19.85
C HIS A 499 -2.87 28.96 20.46
N GLU A 500 -4.04 28.72 21.06
CA GLU A 500 -4.41 27.46 21.72
C GLU A 500 -5.92 27.28 21.61
N ILE A 501 -6.38 26.03 21.49
CA ILE A 501 -7.80 25.69 21.35
C ILE A 501 -8.12 24.54 22.27
N GLU A 502 -9.07 24.78 23.19
CA GLU A 502 -9.57 23.75 24.08
C GLU A 502 -10.91 23.16 23.62
N GLU A 503 -11.19 21.93 24.06
CA GLU A 503 -12.47 21.28 23.73
C GLU A 503 -13.65 22.05 24.32
N THR A 504 -13.45 22.68 25.48
CA THR A 504 -14.45 23.51 26.15
C THR A 504 -14.88 24.72 25.31
N ASP A 505 -13.96 25.30 24.54
CA ASP A 505 -14.24 26.45 23.67
C ASP A 505 -15.13 26.02 22.50
N LEU A 506 -14.81 24.88 21.88
CA LEU A 506 -15.59 24.28 20.80
C LEU A 506 -16.98 23.83 21.27
N GLN A 507 -17.07 23.25 22.46
CA GLN A 507 -18.35 22.91 23.11
C GLN A 507 -19.18 24.16 23.38
N GLY A 508 -18.54 25.25 23.84
CA GLY A 508 -19.18 26.54 24.05
C GLY A 508 -19.82 27.09 22.78
N GLU A 509 -19.10 27.07 21.65
CA GLU A 509 -19.60 27.52 20.35
C GLU A 509 -20.74 26.62 19.81
N LEU A 510 -20.67 25.30 20.04
CA LEU A 510 -21.70 24.35 19.58
C LEU A 510 -22.97 24.31 20.47
N LYS A 511 -22.86 24.74 21.73
CA LYS A 511 -23.91 24.61 22.75
C LYS A 511 -25.28 25.06 22.28
N LYS A 512 -25.36 26.23 21.65
CA LYS A 512 -26.63 26.78 21.15
C LYS A 512 -27.30 25.83 20.13
N THR A 513 -26.54 25.33 19.18
CA THR A 513 -27.05 24.41 18.16
C THR A 513 -27.40 23.05 18.77
N SER A 514 -26.61 22.57 19.74
CA SER A 514 -26.90 21.34 20.49
C SER A 514 -28.24 21.42 21.25
N GLU A 515 -28.50 22.54 21.93
CA GLU A 515 -29.78 22.79 22.61
C GLU A 515 -30.96 22.84 21.63
N GLU A 516 -30.78 23.48 20.46
CA GLU A 516 -31.81 23.51 19.41
C GLU A 516 -32.10 22.12 18.84
N VAL A 517 -31.07 21.30 18.62
CA VAL A 517 -31.21 19.91 18.15
C VAL A 517 -31.92 19.06 19.20
N LYS A 518 -31.51 19.17 20.47
CA LYS A 518 -32.14 18.45 21.58
C LYS A 518 -33.63 18.79 21.69
N LYS A 519 -33.98 20.07 21.57
CA LYS A 519 -35.38 20.51 21.53
C LYS A 519 -36.15 19.92 20.35
N SER A 520 -35.59 20.02 19.13
CA SER A 520 -36.22 19.45 17.93
C SER A 520 -36.44 17.94 18.05
N MET A 521 -35.50 17.23 18.69
CA MET A 521 -35.60 15.80 18.92
C MET A 521 -36.71 15.47 19.93
N SER A 522 -36.79 16.15 21.06
CA SER A 522 -37.88 15.97 22.02
C SER A 522 -39.25 16.22 21.38
N GLU A 523 -39.37 17.29 20.57
CA GLU A 523 -40.63 17.59 19.86
C GLU A 523 -41.03 16.49 18.87
N PHE A 524 -40.08 15.87 18.16
CA PHE A 524 -40.37 14.77 17.24
C PHE A 524 -40.94 13.55 17.98
N PHE A 525 -40.29 13.13 19.07
CA PHE A 525 -40.74 11.97 19.85
C PHE A 525 -42.09 12.20 20.57
N GLU A 526 -42.45 13.45 20.88
CA GLU A 526 -43.69 13.77 21.59
C GLU A 526 -44.90 13.99 20.66
N LYS A 527 -44.67 14.57 19.46
CA LYS A 527 -45.74 15.06 18.58
C LYS A 527 -45.99 14.19 17.35
N ASP A 528 -45.10 13.26 17.00
CA ASP A 528 -45.29 12.42 15.82
C ASP A 528 -46.49 11.45 15.99
N LYS A 529 -47.13 11.12 14.87
CA LYS A 529 -48.27 10.19 14.83
C LYS A 529 -47.89 8.76 15.24
N ASP A 530 -46.63 8.38 15.07
CA ASP A 530 -46.09 7.06 15.41
C ASP A 530 -45.35 7.07 16.76
N LYS A 531 -45.60 8.07 17.63
CA LYS A 531 -44.88 8.28 18.91
C LYS A 531 -44.80 7.05 19.81
N ASP A 532 -45.87 6.25 19.87
CA ASP A 532 -45.95 5.07 20.75
C ASP A 532 -45.02 3.94 20.25
N ILE A 533 -44.69 3.93 18.95
CA ILE A 533 -43.70 3.02 18.35
C ILE A 533 -42.29 3.62 18.47
N LEU A 534 -42.16 4.94 18.28
CA LEU A 534 -40.87 5.62 18.28
C LEU A 534 -40.19 5.67 19.66
N ILE A 535 -40.98 5.67 20.74
CA ILE A 535 -40.48 5.83 22.12
C ILE A 535 -39.40 4.80 22.48
N GLN A 536 -39.47 3.59 21.93
CA GLN A 536 -38.50 2.52 22.18
C GLN A 536 -37.07 2.88 21.75
N TRP A 537 -36.90 3.76 20.75
CA TRP A 537 -35.60 4.17 20.21
C TRP A 537 -35.09 5.51 20.75
N LYS A 538 -35.90 6.23 21.54
CA LYS A 538 -35.58 7.59 22.03
C LYS A 538 -34.23 7.66 22.74
N ILE A 539 -34.02 6.82 23.77
CA ILE A 539 -32.78 6.82 24.55
C ILE A 539 -31.57 6.45 23.69
N THR A 540 -31.73 5.47 22.78
CA THR A 540 -30.64 5.06 21.88
C THR A 540 -30.20 6.21 20.97
N PHE A 541 -31.14 6.96 20.41
CA PHE A 541 -30.83 8.09 19.53
C PHE A 541 -30.32 9.32 20.31
N GLU A 542 -30.76 9.52 21.55
CA GLU A 542 -30.19 10.53 22.45
C GLU A 542 -28.70 10.28 22.75
N ILE A 543 -28.32 9.02 23.03
CA ILE A 543 -26.92 8.63 23.22
C ILE A 543 -26.14 8.82 21.92
N LYS A 544 -26.64 8.29 20.80
CA LYS A 544 -26.00 8.47 19.48
C LYS A 544 -25.79 9.95 19.13
N MET A 545 -26.68 10.84 19.52
CA MET A 545 -26.52 12.28 19.26
C MET A 545 -25.40 12.90 20.11
N LYS A 546 -25.30 12.53 21.39
CA LYS A 546 -24.20 12.96 22.26
C LYS A 546 -22.84 12.45 21.75
N ASP A 547 -22.79 11.22 21.27
CA ASP A 547 -21.57 10.64 20.70
C ASP A 547 -21.15 11.39 19.44
N VAL A 548 -22.11 11.74 18.57
CA VAL A 548 -21.87 12.59 17.40
C VAL A 548 -21.31 13.95 17.82
N GLU A 549 -21.91 14.61 18.81
CA GLU A 549 -21.45 15.90 19.33
C GLU A 549 -19.99 15.83 19.84
N GLY A 550 -19.69 14.85 20.70
CA GLY A 550 -18.34 14.68 21.25
C GLY A 550 -17.29 14.33 20.19
N ASN A 551 -17.65 13.50 19.20
CA ASN A 551 -16.75 13.15 18.10
C ASN A 551 -16.45 14.36 17.22
N ILE A 552 -17.47 15.15 16.86
CA ILE A 552 -17.32 16.36 16.05
C ILE A 552 -16.38 17.36 16.73
N VAL A 553 -16.51 17.56 18.04
CA VAL A 553 -15.63 18.44 18.83
C VAL A 553 -14.18 17.95 18.82
N ARG A 554 -13.94 16.68 19.17
CA ARG A 554 -12.58 16.11 19.23
C ARG A 554 -11.87 16.17 17.88
N GLU A 555 -12.58 15.79 16.83
CA GLU A 555 -12.03 15.78 15.47
C GLU A 555 -11.72 17.20 14.99
N THR A 556 -12.57 18.17 15.31
CA THR A 556 -12.32 19.59 14.99
C THR A 556 -11.12 20.13 15.77
N LYS A 557 -10.98 19.82 17.06
CA LYS A 557 -9.79 20.18 17.85
C LYS A 557 -8.53 19.61 17.21
N ARG A 558 -8.54 18.34 16.81
CA ARG A 558 -7.40 17.69 16.13
C ARG A 558 -7.02 18.45 14.85
N LYS A 559 -7.98 18.72 13.96
CA LYS A 559 -7.75 19.48 12.72
C LYS A 559 -7.20 20.89 12.99
N LEU A 560 -7.76 21.61 13.95
CA LEU A 560 -7.32 22.97 14.28
C LEU A 560 -5.93 22.99 14.96
N ASN A 561 -5.60 21.99 15.76
CA ASN A 561 -4.27 21.82 16.34
C ASN A 561 -3.21 21.50 15.28
N GLU A 562 -3.55 20.69 14.28
CA GLU A 562 -2.69 20.50 13.11
C GLU A 562 -2.43 21.86 12.44
N ILE A 563 -3.47 22.65 12.14
CA ILE A 563 -3.32 23.99 11.55
C ILE A 563 -2.47 24.94 12.42
N LEU A 564 -2.63 24.91 13.75
CA LEU A 564 -1.81 25.68 14.69
C LEU A 564 -0.32 25.33 14.56
N GLN A 565 0.01 24.03 14.56
CA GLN A 565 1.38 23.56 14.34
C GLN A 565 1.91 23.98 12.96
N GLN A 566 1.06 23.91 11.93
CA GLN A 566 1.43 24.33 10.57
C GLN A 566 1.80 25.81 10.51
N ARG A 567 1.00 26.68 11.15
CA ARG A 567 1.26 28.11 11.24
C ARG A 567 2.59 28.41 11.94
N ASP A 568 2.84 27.75 13.08
CA ASP A 568 4.05 28.02 13.87
C ASP A 568 5.33 27.69 13.09
N LEU A 569 5.30 26.64 12.27
CA LEU A 569 6.38 26.29 11.33
C LEU A 569 6.57 27.35 10.23
N LYS A 570 5.48 27.92 9.71
CA LYS A 570 5.52 28.95 8.63
C LYS A 570 6.02 30.31 9.13
N ARG A 571 5.85 30.60 10.43
CA ARG A 571 6.10 31.92 11.05
C ARG A 571 7.49 32.49 10.75
N MET A 572 8.53 31.66 10.76
CA MET A 572 9.91 32.12 10.51
C MET A 572 10.11 32.60 9.06
N ILE A 573 9.52 31.91 8.09
CA ILE A 573 9.59 32.26 6.66
C ILE A 573 8.83 33.56 6.40
N ASP A 574 7.63 33.69 6.98
CA ASP A 574 6.80 34.88 6.83
C ASP A 574 7.46 36.13 7.44
N VAL A 575 8.22 36.01 8.54
CA VAL A 575 8.99 37.12 9.12
C VAL A 575 10.11 37.59 8.19
N GLN A 576 10.88 36.66 7.59
CA GLN A 576 11.93 37.01 6.65
C GLN A 576 11.37 37.68 5.39
N ARG A 577 10.30 37.12 4.81
CA ARG A 577 9.60 37.70 3.65
C ARG A 577 9.13 39.13 3.94
N THR A 578 8.48 39.32 5.08
CA THR A 578 8.02 40.62 5.57
C THR A 578 9.17 41.62 5.68
N HIS A 579 10.30 41.21 6.26
CA HIS A 579 11.46 42.09 6.41
C HIS A 579 11.99 42.63 5.05
N HIS A 580 12.07 41.77 4.04
CA HIS A 580 12.51 42.17 2.70
C HIS A 580 11.48 43.10 2.02
N GLU A 581 10.18 42.79 2.08
CA GLU A 581 9.12 43.64 1.51
C GLU A 581 9.11 45.05 2.15
N ASN A 582 9.26 45.15 3.48
CA ASN A 582 9.37 46.44 4.19
C ASN A 582 10.56 47.26 3.69
N THR A 583 11.72 46.60 3.62
CA THR A 583 12.98 47.26 3.23
C THR A 583 12.91 47.78 1.81
N TYR A 584 12.26 47.04 0.91
CA TYR A 584 12.06 47.44 -0.47
C TYR A 584 11.16 48.67 -0.60
N PHE A 585 10.00 48.62 0.04
CA PHE A 585 9.00 49.68 -0.04
C PHE A 585 9.60 51.02 0.42
N GLU A 586 10.37 51.01 1.51
CA GLU A 586 11.06 52.20 2.02
C GLU A 586 12.03 52.80 1.00
N LYS A 587 12.91 51.97 0.46
CA LYS A 587 13.88 52.43 -0.53
C LYS A 587 13.23 52.90 -1.84
N SER A 588 12.12 52.27 -2.24
CA SER A 588 11.32 52.69 -3.38
C SER A 588 10.62 54.04 -3.14
N LYS A 589 10.09 54.28 -1.93
CA LYS A 589 9.53 55.58 -1.51
C LYS A 589 10.61 56.67 -1.51
N GLU A 590 11.79 56.38 -0.98
CA GLU A 590 12.94 57.30 -1.03
C GLU A 590 13.34 57.65 -2.48
N LEU A 591 13.35 56.66 -3.37
CA LEU A 591 13.61 56.87 -4.79
C LEU A 591 12.52 57.74 -5.44
N ALA A 592 11.25 57.47 -5.14
CA ALA A 592 10.14 58.24 -5.70
C ALA A 592 10.17 59.71 -5.24
N LEU A 593 10.53 59.97 -3.99
CA LEU A 593 10.73 61.32 -3.48
C LEU A 593 11.87 62.06 -4.19
N LYS A 594 12.95 61.36 -4.56
CA LYS A 594 14.04 61.92 -5.38
C LYS A 594 13.59 62.26 -6.81
N CYS A 595 12.57 61.58 -7.32
CA CYS A 595 12.00 61.78 -8.65
C CYS A 595 10.88 62.84 -8.71
N LYS A 596 10.15 63.07 -7.61
CA LYS A 596 8.93 63.91 -7.51
C LYS A 596 9.07 65.37 -8.01
N ASN A 597 10.29 65.91 -8.09
CA ASN A 597 10.56 67.30 -8.49
C ASN A 597 11.34 67.43 -9.81
N LYS A 598 11.61 66.31 -10.49
CA LYS A 598 12.28 66.29 -11.78
C LYS A 598 11.19 65.98 -12.82
N ALA A 599 11.05 66.80 -13.86
CA ALA A 599 10.12 66.53 -14.95
C ALA A 599 10.63 65.31 -15.77
N ILE A 600 10.48 64.11 -15.21
CA ILE A 600 10.99 62.86 -15.76
C ILE A 600 9.89 62.23 -16.63
N ASP A 601 10.23 61.89 -17.88
CA ASP A 601 9.33 61.16 -18.77
C ASP A 601 9.14 59.70 -18.30
N LYS A 602 8.06 59.05 -18.75
CA LYS A 602 7.66 57.71 -18.30
C LYS A 602 8.73 56.63 -18.58
N GLU A 603 9.58 56.81 -19.59
CA GLU A 603 10.61 55.83 -19.96
C GLU A 603 11.84 55.96 -19.05
N THR A 604 12.26 57.18 -18.74
CA THR A 604 13.34 57.45 -17.78
C THR A 604 12.96 57.02 -16.36
N LEU A 605 11.69 57.21 -15.96
CA LEU A 605 11.20 56.76 -14.65
C LEU A 605 11.29 55.22 -14.49
N ARG A 606 11.05 54.47 -15.57
CA ARG A 606 11.15 53.01 -15.56
C ARG A 606 12.60 52.55 -15.49
N LYS A 607 13.52 53.20 -16.20
CA LYS A 607 14.97 52.89 -16.14
C LYS A 607 15.55 53.08 -14.74
N GLU A 608 15.17 54.14 -14.04
CA GLU A 608 15.58 54.39 -12.65
C GLU A 608 15.05 53.31 -11.70
N PHE A 609 13.79 52.91 -11.87
CA PHE A 609 13.21 51.81 -11.11
C PHE A 609 13.90 50.47 -11.40
N ASP A 610 14.16 50.16 -12.66
CA ASP A 610 14.79 48.90 -13.07
C ASP A 610 16.21 48.78 -12.51
N LEU A 611 16.98 49.88 -12.52
CA LEU A 611 18.32 49.93 -11.91
C LEU A 611 18.26 49.69 -10.39
N PHE A 612 17.29 50.30 -9.72
CA PHE A 612 17.05 50.10 -8.30
C PHE A 612 16.63 48.65 -8.00
N TRP A 613 15.75 48.08 -8.83
CA TRP A 613 15.30 46.70 -8.74
C TRP A 613 16.47 45.71 -8.82
N GLU A 614 17.34 45.85 -9.84
CA GLU A 614 18.50 44.97 -10.01
C GLU A 614 19.47 45.02 -8.82
N GLN A 615 19.76 46.22 -8.31
CA GLN A 615 20.65 46.39 -7.15
C GLN A 615 20.07 45.74 -5.89
N TRP A 616 18.75 45.83 -5.72
CA TRP A 616 18.08 45.28 -4.56
C TRP A 616 17.89 43.76 -4.64
N MET A 617 17.57 43.21 -5.82
CA MET A 617 17.52 41.77 -6.04
C MET A 617 18.86 41.09 -5.75
N LYS A 618 19.99 41.71 -6.14
CA LYS A 618 21.33 41.24 -5.75
C LYS A 618 21.52 41.16 -4.25
N LYS A 619 20.94 42.10 -3.49
CA LYS A 619 21.02 42.13 -2.04
C LYS A 619 20.16 41.04 -1.37
N ILE A 620 18.95 40.76 -1.87
CA ILE A 620 18.17 39.63 -1.34
C ILE A 620 18.88 38.31 -1.61
N ILE A 621 19.42 38.14 -2.82
CA ILE A 621 20.13 36.92 -3.20
C ILE A 621 21.36 36.70 -2.30
N SER A 622 22.02 37.77 -1.82
CA SER A 622 23.11 37.66 -0.85
C SER A 622 22.65 37.41 0.58
N ASP A 623 21.53 38.01 0.99
CA ASP A 623 21.06 38.00 2.38
C ASP A 623 20.24 36.74 2.71
N THR A 624 19.74 36.02 1.70
CA THR A 624 18.84 34.87 1.88
C THR A 624 19.37 33.62 1.17
N PRO A 625 19.69 32.53 1.89
CA PRO A 625 20.06 31.28 1.25
C PRO A 625 18.89 30.72 0.43
N PRO A 626 19.13 30.23 -0.80
CA PRO A 626 18.06 29.69 -1.64
C PRO A 626 17.41 28.47 -1.00
N ILE A 627 16.09 28.33 -1.14
CA ILE A 627 15.39 27.12 -0.71
C ILE A 627 15.85 25.98 -1.63
N ARG A 628 16.66 25.07 -1.06
CA ARG A 628 17.29 23.98 -1.82
C ARG A 628 16.23 23.06 -2.43
N ASP A 629 16.55 22.51 -3.61
CA ASP A 629 15.84 21.36 -4.13
C ASP A 629 15.85 20.21 -3.12
N ILE A 630 14.73 19.49 -3.06
CA ILE A 630 14.62 18.28 -2.25
C ILE A 630 15.05 17.08 -3.06
N ASP A 631 15.80 16.20 -2.43
CA ASP A 631 16.14 14.89 -2.98
C ASP A 631 15.50 13.83 -2.08
N ILE A 632 14.24 13.53 -2.38
CA ILE A 632 13.43 12.59 -1.61
C ILE A 632 14.12 11.24 -1.58
N MET A 633 14.70 10.82 -2.70
CA MET A 633 15.33 9.51 -2.80
C MET A 633 16.61 9.46 -1.96
N ARG A 634 17.35 10.56 -1.80
CA ARG A 634 18.47 10.63 -0.85
C ARG A 634 17.98 10.51 0.59
N ASP A 635 16.93 11.22 0.95
CA ASP A 635 16.42 11.23 2.31
C ASP A 635 15.80 9.85 2.69
N VAL A 636 15.11 9.19 1.73
CA VAL A 636 14.66 7.79 1.87
C VAL A 636 15.84 6.86 2.10
N ARG A 637 16.93 7.01 1.33
CA ARG A 637 18.15 6.20 1.52
C ARG A 637 18.77 6.43 2.91
N GLU A 638 18.80 7.67 3.39
CA GLU A 638 19.33 8.00 4.71
C GLU A 638 18.48 7.39 5.84
N ILE A 639 17.15 7.52 5.77
CA ILE A 639 16.23 6.93 6.74
C ILE A 639 16.32 5.40 6.73
N LEU A 640 16.28 4.77 5.56
CA LEU A 640 16.41 3.32 5.46
C LEU A 640 17.76 2.83 5.96
N SER A 641 18.85 3.60 5.75
CA SER A 641 20.19 3.28 6.29
C SER A 641 20.27 3.40 7.81
N ASN A 642 19.46 4.26 8.41
CA ASN A 642 19.37 4.40 9.86
C ASN A 642 18.52 3.28 10.50
N VAL A 643 17.52 2.77 9.79
CA VAL A 643 16.62 1.71 10.28
C VAL A 643 17.16 0.30 10.00
N TYR A 644 17.84 0.09 8.87
CA TYR A 644 18.40 -1.20 8.44
C TYR A 644 19.93 -1.11 8.29
N LYS A 645 20.64 -2.22 8.57
CA LYS A 645 22.13 -2.23 8.47
C LYS A 645 22.59 -1.80 7.07
N SER A 646 23.67 -1.01 7.04
CA SER A 646 24.34 -0.45 5.84
C SER A 646 24.43 -1.36 4.58
N PRO A 647 24.68 -2.68 4.64
CA PRO A 647 24.80 -3.52 3.44
C PRO A 647 23.50 -3.67 2.64
N LEU A 648 22.33 -3.55 3.30
CA LEU A 648 21.02 -3.67 2.65
C LEU A 648 20.64 -2.42 1.87
N VAL A 649 21.33 -1.28 2.05
CA VAL A 649 20.99 0.05 1.49
C VAL A 649 22.09 0.59 0.55
N ASP A 650 23.20 -0.13 0.38
CA ASP A 650 24.38 0.32 -0.37
C ASP A 650 24.15 0.48 -1.90
N HIS A 651 24.85 1.46 -2.50
CA HIS A 651 24.49 2.16 -3.75
C HIS A 651 24.94 1.52 -5.09
N LYS A 652 25.17 0.19 -5.14
CA LYS A 652 25.70 -0.47 -6.36
C LYS A 652 24.77 -1.50 -7.04
N LYS A 653 23.60 -1.81 -6.48
CA LYS A 653 22.57 -2.64 -7.15
C LYS A 653 21.36 -1.78 -7.53
N GLU A 654 20.93 -1.83 -8.78
CA GLU A 654 19.63 -1.27 -9.20
C GLU A 654 18.54 -1.92 -8.34
N ARG A 655 17.84 -1.10 -7.53
CA ARG A 655 16.69 -1.54 -6.73
C ARG A 655 15.56 -1.92 -7.68
N ARG A 656 14.92 -3.05 -7.42
CA ARG A 656 13.79 -3.51 -8.24
C ARG A 656 12.53 -2.76 -7.84
N ASP A 657 11.76 -2.39 -8.86
CA ASP A 657 10.46 -1.77 -8.69
C ASP A 657 9.44 -2.89 -8.43
N LEU A 658 8.90 -2.95 -7.21
CA LEU A 658 8.00 -4.05 -6.81
C LEU A 658 6.70 -4.08 -7.63
N PHE A 659 6.33 -2.98 -8.30
CA PHE A 659 5.17 -2.96 -9.21
C PHE A 659 5.46 -3.65 -10.56
N CYS A 660 6.71 -4.00 -10.84
CA CYS A 660 7.14 -4.56 -12.12
C CYS A 660 7.88 -5.90 -11.98
N VAL A 661 7.93 -6.48 -10.78
CA VAL A 661 8.57 -7.80 -10.61
C VAL A 661 7.67 -8.89 -11.18
N PRO A 662 8.23 -9.86 -11.94
CA PRO A 662 7.44 -10.96 -12.50
C PRO A 662 6.97 -11.99 -11.46
N THR A 663 7.61 -12.02 -10.28
CA THR A 663 7.25 -12.87 -9.14
C THR A 663 7.82 -12.30 -7.84
N TYR A 664 7.12 -12.49 -6.72
CA TYR A 664 7.59 -12.11 -5.39
C TYR A 664 8.35 -13.24 -4.67
N SER A 665 8.67 -14.35 -5.35
CA SER A 665 9.26 -15.54 -4.70
C SER A 665 10.61 -15.27 -4.04
N GLU A 666 11.35 -14.27 -4.53
CA GLU A 666 12.63 -13.83 -3.95
C GLU A 666 12.47 -12.98 -2.68
N TYR A 667 11.27 -12.44 -2.43
CA TYR A 667 10.95 -11.49 -1.36
C TYR A 667 10.31 -12.12 -0.12
N VAL A 668 10.13 -13.45 -0.11
CA VAL A 668 9.41 -14.16 0.95
C VAL A 668 10.13 -15.39 1.49
N TRP A 669 9.82 -15.78 2.73
CA TRP A 669 10.15 -17.04 3.39
C TRP A 669 8.89 -17.87 3.63
N LEU A 670 8.97 -19.20 3.57
CA LEU A 670 7.81 -20.05 3.89
C LEU A 670 7.61 -20.18 5.40
N LYS A 671 6.36 -20.01 5.85
CA LYS A 671 5.98 -20.15 7.27
C LYS A 671 6.24 -21.60 7.73
N ARG A 672 7.02 -21.78 8.80
CA ARG A 672 7.42 -23.11 9.32
C ARG A 672 6.27 -23.78 10.07
N VAL A 673 6.13 -25.09 9.89
CA VAL A 673 5.06 -25.88 10.56
C VAL A 673 5.63 -26.61 11.77
N SER A 674 4.96 -26.51 12.92
CA SER A 674 5.37 -27.14 14.19
C SER A 674 4.79 -28.57 14.37
N GLY A 675 5.55 -29.45 15.03
CA GLY A 675 5.17 -30.85 15.32
C GLY A 675 6.08 -31.92 14.68
N LEU A 676 5.92 -33.20 15.09
CA LEU A 676 6.77 -34.33 14.63
C LEU A 676 6.65 -34.61 13.12
N LYS A 677 5.49 -34.26 12.51
CA LYS A 677 5.25 -34.28 11.05
C LYS A 677 5.88 -33.07 10.33
N GLY A 678 6.24 -32.02 11.07
CA GLY A 678 6.84 -30.78 10.57
C GLY A 678 8.35 -30.85 10.37
N MET A 679 9.07 -31.77 11.02
CA MET A 679 10.53 -31.91 10.85
C MET A 679 10.92 -32.26 9.40
N ILE A 680 10.22 -33.21 8.78
CA ILE A 680 10.50 -33.64 7.39
C ILE A 680 10.02 -32.58 6.39
N THR A 681 8.85 -31.98 6.63
CA THR A 681 8.30 -30.88 5.81
C THR A 681 9.17 -29.62 5.86
N ASN A 682 9.79 -29.31 7.00
CA ASN A 682 10.70 -28.18 7.15
C ASN A 682 12.09 -28.46 6.56
N VAL A 683 12.57 -29.71 6.60
CA VAL A 683 13.81 -30.12 5.89
C VAL A 683 13.62 -30.06 4.37
N TYR A 684 12.47 -30.52 3.86
CA TYR A 684 12.08 -30.36 2.46
C TYR A 684 11.92 -28.88 2.06
N LYS A 685 11.24 -28.06 2.87
CA LYS A 685 11.12 -26.61 2.64
C LYS A 685 12.49 -25.90 2.61
N SER A 686 13.42 -26.25 3.50
CA SER A 686 14.78 -25.71 3.48
C SER A 686 15.62 -26.18 2.29
N ALA A 687 15.31 -27.34 1.69
CA ALA A 687 15.93 -27.77 0.43
C ALA A 687 15.33 -26.99 -0.76
N VAL A 688 14.00 -26.85 -0.84
CA VAL A 688 13.30 -26.10 -1.90
C VAL A 688 13.68 -24.61 -1.92
N GLU A 689 13.83 -23.97 -0.76
CA GLU A 689 14.32 -22.58 -0.64
C GLU A 689 15.76 -22.40 -1.17
N LYS A 690 16.55 -23.48 -1.23
CA LYS A 690 17.93 -23.49 -1.73
C LYS A 690 18.04 -23.73 -3.24
N PHE A 691 17.01 -24.33 -3.86
CA PHE A 691 17.01 -24.74 -5.27
C PHE A 691 16.00 -23.97 -6.16
N GLY A 692 15.19 -23.09 -5.58
CA GLY A 692 14.26 -22.20 -6.31
C GLY A 692 12.80 -22.61 -6.12
N TYR A 693 11.98 -21.68 -5.62
CA TYR A 693 10.56 -21.86 -5.32
C TYR A 693 9.70 -20.96 -6.21
N SER A 694 8.51 -21.43 -6.61
CA SER A 694 7.46 -20.61 -7.23
C SER A 694 6.30 -20.44 -6.24
N LEU A 695 5.99 -19.19 -5.87
CA LEU A 695 4.78 -18.84 -5.12
C LEU A 695 3.52 -19.33 -5.82
N SER A 696 2.47 -19.62 -5.05
CA SER A 696 1.16 -19.91 -5.62
C SER A 696 0.59 -18.65 -6.27
N LYS A 697 -0.25 -18.81 -7.30
CA LYS A 697 -0.89 -17.66 -7.98
C LYS A 697 -1.77 -16.84 -7.02
N GLU A 698 -2.34 -17.50 -6.02
CA GLU A 698 -3.14 -16.88 -4.97
C GLU A 698 -2.28 -16.00 -4.04
N ASP A 699 -1.13 -16.52 -3.60
CA ASP A 699 -0.19 -15.75 -2.77
C ASP A 699 0.40 -14.55 -3.54
N GLU A 700 0.72 -14.72 -4.83
CA GLU A 700 1.18 -13.63 -5.72
C GLU A 700 0.12 -12.52 -5.85
N ASN A 701 -1.16 -12.89 -6.00
CA ASN A 701 -2.26 -11.93 -6.09
C ASN A 701 -2.47 -11.19 -4.75
N GLN A 702 -2.33 -11.87 -3.62
CA GLN A 702 -2.44 -11.25 -2.29
C GLN A 702 -1.32 -10.24 -2.03
N ILE A 703 -0.07 -10.57 -2.39
CA ILE A 703 1.05 -9.63 -2.29
C ILE A 703 0.84 -8.42 -3.21
N THR A 704 0.33 -8.64 -4.44
CA THR A 704 0.00 -7.55 -5.37
C THR A 704 -1.09 -6.64 -4.82
N SER A 705 -2.13 -7.21 -4.21
CA SER A 705 -3.22 -6.46 -3.57
C SER A 705 -2.70 -5.61 -2.40
N LEU A 706 -1.85 -6.19 -1.54
CA LEU A 706 -1.19 -5.47 -0.44
C LEU A 706 -0.40 -4.26 -0.97
N ILE A 707 0.46 -4.47 -1.97
CA ILE A 707 1.28 -3.40 -2.56
C ILE A 707 0.40 -2.29 -3.13
N THR A 708 -0.68 -2.63 -3.83
CA THR A 708 -1.61 -1.67 -4.43
C THR A 708 -2.37 -0.88 -3.36
N ASN A 709 -2.81 -1.54 -2.28
CA ASN A 709 -3.47 -0.88 -1.16
C ASN A 709 -2.53 0.12 -0.46
N VAL A 710 -1.28 -0.28 -0.19
CA VAL A 710 -0.28 0.59 0.43
C VAL A 710 0.01 1.81 -0.46
N ASP A 711 0.14 1.63 -1.77
CA ASP A 711 0.33 2.72 -2.75
C ASP A 711 -0.81 3.76 -2.66
N GLN A 712 -2.07 3.29 -2.73
CA GLN A 712 -3.25 4.15 -2.69
C GLN A 712 -3.38 4.94 -1.38
N GLN A 713 -3.13 4.27 -0.24
CA GLN A 713 -3.22 4.91 1.07
C GLN A 713 -2.08 5.91 1.32
N THR A 714 -0.86 5.57 0.89
CA THR A 714 0.28 6.49 1.00
C THR A 714 0.11 7.71 0.11
N GLU A 715 -0.46 7.59 -1.10
CA GLU A 715 -0.79 8.72 -1.95
C GLU A 715 -1.78 9.68 -1.26
N THR A 716 -2.84 9.14 -0.65
CA THR A 716 -3.85 9.92 0.10
C THR A 716 -3.21 10.66 1.28
N MET A 717 -2.30 10.01 2.00
CA MET A 717 -1.58 10.61 3.13
C MET A 717 -0.60 11.70 2.67
N ILE A 718 0.08 11.52 1.53
CA ILE A 718 0.96 12.57 0.99
C ILE A 718 0.16 13.82 0.61
N GLN A 719 -1.04 13.65 0.06
CA GLN A 719 -1.92 14.77 -0.29
C GLN A 719 -2.39 15.54 0.95
N SER A 720 -2.53 14.89 2.12
CA SER A 720 -2.93 15.56 3.35
C SER A 720 -1.81 16.39 4.00
N PHE A 721 -0.54 16.10 3.73
CA PHE A 721 0.61 16.83 4.30
C PHE A 721 0.79 18.28 3.80
N ASN A 722 0.01 18.72 2.79
CA ASN A 722 -0.02 20.12 2.35
C ASN A 722 1.38 20.71 2.01
N ILE A 723 2.21 19.89 1.34
CA ILE A 723 3.61 20.17 1.03
C ILE A 723 3.78 21.46 0.21
N SER A 724 2.80 21.82 -0.61
CA SER A 724 2.79 23.07 -1.38
C SER A 724 2.71 24.35 -0.55
N LYS A 725 2.26 24.27 0.72
CA LYS A 725 2.23 25.43 1.63
C LYS A 725 3.33 25.42 2.67
N MET A 726 3.75 24.24 3.12
CA MET A 726 4.69 24.09 4.24
C MET A 726 6.11 23.75 3.83
N GLY A 727 6.29 23.31 2.59
CA GLY A 727 7.52 22.71 2.14
C GLY A 727 7.60 21.27 2.60
N TYR A 728 8.65 20.61 2.15
CA TYR A 728 8.87 19.21 2.43
C TYR A 728 9.68 19.08 3.72
N ASN A 729 9.27 18.14 4.57
CA ASN A 729 9.95 17.80 5.82
C ASN A 729 10.29 16.30 5.80
N ILE A 730 11.52 15.96 6.16
CA ILE A 730 12.01 14.58 6.23
C ILE A 730 11.18 13.69 7.17
N ASN A 731 10.53 14.27 8.18
CA ASN A 731 9.60 13.56 9.07
C ASN A 731 8.41 12.94 8.31
N PHE A 732 8.02 13.48 7.14
CA PHE A 732 6.98 12.86 6.31
C PHE A 732 7.39 11.47 5.84
N ILE A 733 8.66 11.30 5.45
CA ILE A 733 9.18 9.98 5.07
C ILE A 733 9.13 9.03 6.27
N GLN A 734 9.50 9.51 7.47
CA GLN A 734 9.47 8.68 8.68
C GLN A 734 8.05 8.20 9.03
N GLN A 735 7.06 9.10 8.95
CA GLN A 735 5.66 8.76 9.21
C GLN A 735 5.13 7.73 8.21
N LEU A 736 5.36 7.95 6.91
CA LEU A 736 4.95 7.02 5.86
C LEU A 736 5.67 5.67 5.98
N THR A 737 6.97 5.68 6.27
CA THR A 737 7.75 4.44 6.49
C THR A 737 7.22 3.66 7.69
N GLY A 738 6.88 4.34 8.79
CA GLY A 738 6.25 3.73 9.96
C GLY A 738 4.87 3.15 9.65
N TYR A 739 4.07 3.87 8.87
CA TYR A 739 2.76 3.41 8.40
C TYR A 739 2.87 2.16 7.51
N ILE A 740 3.74 2.19 6.49
CA ILE A 740 4.00 1.04 5.60
C ILE A 740 4.43 -0.18 6.43
N LYS A 741 5.30 0.03 7.42
CA LYS A 741 5.79 -1.05 8.29
C LYS A 741 4.66 -1.71 9.07
N ARG A 742 3.74 -0.90 9.60
CA ARG A 742 2.57 -1.39 10.31
C ARG A 742 1.68 -2.24 9.41
N ILE A 743 1.34 -1.76 8.21
CA ILE A 743 0.47 -2.50 7.27
C ILE A 743 1.11 -3.82 6.82
N VAL A 744 2.41 -3.83 6.51
CA VAL A 744 3.13 -5.06 6.15
C VAL A 744 3.12 -6.05 7.31
N THR A 745 3.33 -5.58 8.55
CA THR A 745 3.30 -6.45 9.74
C THR A 745 1.91 -7.02 9.99
N GLU A 746 0.85 -6.21 9.83
CA GLU A 746 -0.53 -6.64 9.98
C GLU A 746 -0.92 -7.72 8.95
N HIS A 747 -0.40 -7.64 7.73
CA HIS A 747 -0.59 -8.65 6.68
C HIS A 747 0.09 -9.99 7.00
N GLU A 748 1.27 -9.98 7.64
CA GLU A 748 1.96 -11.22 8.03
C GLU A 748 1.25 -12.00 9.14
N GLU A 749 0.41 -11.31 9.92
CA GLU A 749 -0.45 -11.91 10.96
C GLU A 749 -1.66 -12.64 10.36
N GLU A 750 -2.01 -12.39 9.10
CA GLU A 750 -3.09 -13.08 8.38
C GLU A 750 -2.75 -14.57 8.11
N PRO A 751 -3.72 -15.42 7.72
CA PRO A 751 -3.48 -16.84 7.42
C PRO A 751 -2.72 -17.06 6.08
N VAL A 752 -1.69 -16.26 5.83
CA VAL A 752 -0.76 -16.38 4.71
C VAL A 752 0.33 -17.42 4.99
N ASN A 753 0.80 -18.09 3.94
CA ASN A 753 1.80 -19.16 4.03
C ASN A 753 3.26 -18.66 3.99
N TYR A 754 3.45 -17.34 3.97
CA TYR A 754 4.74 -16.68 3.80
C TYR A 754 4.98 -15.57 4.83
N VAL A 755 6.25 -15.16 4.94
CA VAL A 755 6.74 -14.01 5.72
C VAL A 755 7.67 -13.20 4.82
N PHE A 756 7.62 -11.87 4.86
CA PHE A 756 8.46 -11.03 4.00
C PHE A 756 9.90 -10.98 4.49
N LYS A 757 10.83 -10.82 3.54
CA LYS A 757 12.23 -10.51 3.87
C LYS A 757 12.41 -9.00 4.07
N ASP A 758 13.47 -8.59 4.76
CA ASP A 758 13.79 -7.18 4.95
C ASP A 758 13.94 -6.43 3.61
N GLU A 759 14.42 -7.12 2.56
CA GLU A 759 14.53 -6.59 1.20
C GLU A 759 13.17 -6.18 0.62
N PHE A 760 12.08 -6.88 0.96
CA PHE A 760 10.74 -6.51 0.50
C PHE A 760 10.33 -5.16 1.04
N PHE A 761 10.52 -4.94 2.35
CA PHE A 761 10.18 -3.68 2.98
C PHE A 761 11.00 -2.52 2.40
N VAL A 762 12.32 -2.71 2.26
CA VAL A 762 13.23 -1.70 1.68
C VAL A 762 12.83 -1.36 0.24
N ASP A 763 12.59 -2.36 -0.60
CA ASP A 763 12.21 -2.15 -2.00
C ASP A 763 10.78 -1.60 -2.14
N LEU A 764 9.86 -1.92 -1.22
CA LEU A 764 8.50 -1.37 -1.18
C LEU A 764 8.50 0.11 -0.85
N VAL A 765 9.19 0.50 0.24
CA VAL A 765 9.36 1.91 0.60
C VAL A 765 10.03 2.66 -0.56
N TYR A 766 11.08 2.09 -1.16
CA TYR A 766 11.75 2.69 -2.32
C TYR A 766 10.80 2.86 -3.52
N SER A 767 10.00 1.85 -3.85
CA SER A 767 9.08 1.86 -5.00
C SER A 767 7.96 2.89 -4.81
N ILE A 768 7.37 2.97 -3.62
CA ILE A 768 6.33 3.96 -3.28
C ILE A 768 6.91 5.37 -3.40
N PHE A 769 8.05 5.66 -2.76
CA PHE A 769 8.64 6.99 -2.83
C PHE A 769 9.15 7.34 -4.22
N LYS A 770 9.60 6.37 -5.03
CA LYS A 770 9.96 6.59 -6.43
C LYS A 770 8.75 7.03 -7.26
N ARG A 771 7.57 6.43 -7.07
CA ARG A 771 6.32 6.84 -7.74
C ARG A 771 5.81 8.17 -7.22
N ALA A 772 5.83 8.37 -5.90
CA ALA A 772 5.42 9.62 -5.25
C ALA A 772 6.40 10.79 -5.48
N ASN A 773 7.65 10.52 -5.91
CA ASN A 773 8.73 11.50 -6.02
C ASN A 773 8.30 12.71 -6.85
N LYS A 774 7.65 12.48 -7.99
CA LYS A 774 7.17 13.56 -8.86
C LYS A 774 6.13 14.41 -8.14
N MET A 775 5.12 13.80 -7.52
CA MET A 775 4.06 14.52 -6.81
C MET A 775 4.63 15.38 -5.67
N ILE A 776 5.47 14.82 -4.81
CA ILE A 776 6.07 15.54 -3.68
C ILE A 776 7.01 16.65 -4.18
N THR A 777 7.82 16.37 -5.21
CA THR A 777 8.72 17.38 -5.80
C THR A 777 7.95 18.50 -6.47
N ASP A 778 6.86 18.19 -7.18
CA ASP A 778 5.97 19.19 -7.78
C ASP A 778 5.28 20.05 -6.70
N GLN A 779 4.79 19.44 -5.61
CA GLN A 779 4.23 20.17 -4.47
C GLN A 779 5.30 21.05 -3.79
N HIS A 780 6.51 20.53 -3.57
CA HIS A 780 7.60 21.31 -2.99
C HIS A 780 8.09 22.43 -3.94
N ARG A 781 8.01 22.22 -5.25
CA ARG A 781 8.23 23.28 -6.24
C ARG A 781 7.19 24.39 -6.07
N LEU A 782 5.91 24.06 -5.94
CA LEU A 782 4.86 25.06 -5.67
C LEU A 782 5.13 25.83 -4.36
N PHE A 783 5.60 25.14 -3.32
CA PHE A 783 6.03 25.79 -2.08
C PHE A 783 7.17 26.78 -2.31
N ARG A 784 8.21 26.39 -3.05
CA ARG A 784 9.31 27.29 -3.42
C ARG A 784 8.82 28.46 -4.25
N GLU A 785 8.00 28.22 -5.27
CA GLU A 785 7.44 29.30 -6.10
C GLU A 785 6.58 30.29 -5.32
N ALA A 786 6.01 29.88 -4.18
CA ALA A 786 5.18 30.70 -3.30
C ALA A 786 5.96 31.36 -2.16
N ASN A 787 7.07 30.77 -1.70
CA ASN A 787 7.78 31.17 -0.48
C ASN A 787 9.25 31.53 -0.69
N ASP A 788 9.83 31.27 -1.87
CA ASP A 788 11.16 31.73 -2.23
C ASP A 788 11.14 33.27 -2.30
N PRO A 789 11.92 33.97 -1.46
CA PRO A 789 11.88 35.42 -1.39
C PRO A 789 12.25 36.12 -2.71
N VAL A 790 13.07 35.48 -3.54
CA VAL A 790 13.52 36.03 -4.84
C VAL A 790 12.40 35.89 -5.87
N ILE A 791 11.82 34.69 -6.02
CA ILE A 791 10.72 34.43 -6.97
C ILE A 791 9.49 35.25 -6.60
N HIS A 792 9.13 35.26 -5.32
CA HIS A 792 7.97 35.96 -4.81
C HIS A 792 8.05 37.46 -5.03
N VAL A 793 9.22 38.07 -4.79
CA VAL A 793 9.36 39.50 -5.02
C VAL A 793 9.44 39.83 -6.52
N GLU A 794 10.09 39.01 -7.33
CA GLU A 794 10.10 39.18 -8.80
C GLU A 794 8.68 39.20 -9.40
N LYS A 795 7.79 38.31 -8.92
CA LYS A 795 6.36 38.32 -9.32
C LYS A 795 5.64 39.64 -9.01
N LYS A 796 6.07 40.35 -7.96
CA LYS A 796 5.46 41.63 -7.51
C LYS A 796 6.09 42.87 -8.14
N ARG A 797 7.12 42.72 -8.99
CA ARG A 797 7.87 43.84 -9.58
C ARG A 797 6.99 44.91 -10.21
N GLU A 798 6.04 44.51 -11.05
CA GLU A 798 5.15 45.44 -11.76
C GLU A 798 4.18 46.15 -10.81
N GLU A 799 3.72 45.47 -9.75
CA GLU A 799 2.90 46.08 -8.69
C GLU A 799 3.69 47.17 -7.95
N TYR A 800 4.93 46.86 -7.59
CA TYR A 800 5.85 47.81 -6.96
C TYR A 800 6.21 48.99 -7.87
N TYR A 801 6.36 48.77 -9.17
CA TYR A 801 6.56 49.84 -10.15
C TYR A 801 5.33 50.75 -10.22
N GLY A 802 4.12 50.18 -10.21
CA GLY A 802 2.88 50.94 -10.17
C GLY A 802 2.74 51.84 -8.93
N ILE A 803 3.15 51.34 -7.76
CA ILE A 803 3.19 52.11 -6.50
C ILE A 803 4.21 53.25 -6.61
N PHE A 804 5.44 52.95 -7.04
CA PHE A 804 6.51 53.92 -7.25
C PHE A 804 6.08 55.05 -8.20
N GLN A 805 5.44 54.68 -9.31
CA GLN A 805 4.95 55.64 -10.30
C GLN A 805 3.90 56.59 -9.72
N LYS A 806 2.95 56.08 -8.92
CA LYS A 806 1.92 56.91 -8.27
C LYS A 806 2.50 57.88 -7.25
N TYR A 807 3.52 57.47 -6.49
CA TYR A 807 4.26 58.37 -5.61
C TYR A 807 4.97 59.49 -6.38
N CYS A 808 5.57 59.18 -7.53
CA CYS A 808 6.22 60.17 -8.39
C CYS A 808 5.22 61.20 -8.94
N TYR A 809 3.98 60.81 -9.23
CA TYR A 809 2.93 61.72 -9.69
C TYR A 809 2.14 62.43 -8.57
N GLY A 810 2.56 62.30 -7.31
CA GLY A 810 2.04 63.10 -6.21
C GLY A 810 0.74 62.61 -5.58
N ALA A 811 0.37 61.33 -5.73
CA ALA A 811 -0.72 60.75 -4.94
C ALA A 811 -0.42 60.81 -3.43
N THR A 812 -1.46 61.00 -2.61
CA THR A 812 -1.30 61.06 -1.14
C THR A 812 -1.00 59.66 -0.58
N SER A 813 -0.25 59.60 0.53
CA SER A 813 0.09 58.33 1.20
C SER A 813 -1.16 57.52 1.55
N ALA A 814 -2.26 58.17 1.96
CA ALA A 814 -3.53 57.52 2.25
C ALA A 814 -4.22 56.91 1.03
N ALA A 815 -4.13 57.55 -0.15
CA ALA A 815 -4.70 57.01 -1.38
C ALA A 815 -3.96 55.75 -1.85
N ILE A 816 -2.63 55.77 -1.77
CA ILE A 816 -1.79 54.63 -2.14
C ILE A 816 -1.98 53.49 -1.14
N PHE A 817 -1.96 53.79 0.17
CA PHE A 817 -2.11 52.77 1.20
C PHE A 817 -3.48 52.10 1.16
N GLY A 818 -4.57 52.88 1.01
CA GLY A 818 -5.91 52.31 0.87
C GLY A 818 -6.07 51.44 -0.39
N GLU A 819 -5.39 51.77 -1.48
CA GLU A 819 -5.38 50.93 -2.68
C GLU A 819 -4.62 49.61 -2.45
N ILE A 820 -3.47 49.66 -1.76
CA ILE A 820 -2.71 48.44 -1.39
C ILE A 820 -3.57 47.52 -0.51
N ILE A 821 -4.26 48.06 0.49
CA ILE A 821 -5.19 47.27 1.34
C ILE A 821 -6.22 46.58 0.45
N CYS A 822 -6.87 47.29 -0.47
CA CYS A 822 -7.86 46.69 -1.36
C CYS A 822 -7.28 45.63 -2.31
N GLN A 823 -6.05 45.79 -2.79
CA GLN A 823 -5.39 44.76 -3.61
C GLN A 823 -5.04 43.52 -2.80
N LYS A 824 -4.50 43.68 -1.59
CA LYS A 824 -4.18 42.57 -0.68
C LYS A 824 -5.42 41.81 -0.22
N LEU A 825 -6.58 42.47 -0.18
CA LEU A 825 -7.85 41.83 0.11
C LEU A 825 -8.38 40.98 -1.06
N LYS A 826 -7.89 41.12 -2.30
CA LYS A 826 -8.45 40.43 -3.49
C LYS A 826 -8.51 38.92 -3.32
N GLU A 827 -7.39 38.29 -2.99
CA GLU A 827 -7.29 36.82 -2.84
C GLU A 827 -8.03 36.31 -1.59
N PRO A 828 -7.90 36.91 -0.38
CA PRO A 828 -8.72 36.54 0.77
C PRO A 828 -10.23 36.62 0.50
N ILE A 829 -10.68 37.66 -0.21
CA ILE A 829 -12.09 37.81 -0.61
C ILE A 829 -12.51 36.66 -1.52
N GLU A 830 -11.74 36.38 -2.57
CA GLU A 830 -12.04 35.30 -3.52
C GLU A 830 -12.16 33.95 -2.80
N GLN A 831 -11.17 33.62 -1.96
CA GLN A 831 -11.16 32.37 -1.21
C GLN A 831 -12.32 32.26 -0.23
N SER A 832 -12.66 33.34 0.48
CA SER A 832 -13.79 33.36 1.41
C SER A 832 -15.12 33.16 0.69
N VAL A 833 -15.29 33.79 -0.49
CA VAL A 833 -16.48 33.60 -1.34
C VAL A 833 -16.59 32.16 -1.81
N TYR A 834 -15.53 31.55 -2.33
CA TYR A 834 -15.59 30.15 -2.78
C TYR A 834 -15.86 29.17 -1.65
N LYS A 835 -15.16 29.28 -0.51
CA LYS A 835 -15.40 28.43 0.67
C LYS A 835 -16.83 28.55 1.16
N LYS A 836 -17.37 29.77 1.23
CA LYS A 836 -18.75 29.99 1.66
C LYS A 836 -19.75 29.44 0.66
N THR A 837 -19.57 29.70 -0.64
CA THR A 837 -20.44 29.17 -1.68
C THR A 837 -20.41 27.64 -1.72
N ALA A 838 -19.27 26.99 -1.50
CA ALA A 838 -19.20 25.53 -1.43
C ALA A 838 -20.03 24.96 -0.27
N ARG A 839 -19.99 25.59 0.92
CA ARG A 839 -20.86 25.22 2.05
C ARG A 839 -22.33 25.44 1.74
N ASP A 840 -22.69 26.63 1.22
CA ASP A 840 -24.07 26.97 0.85
C ASP A 840 -24.61 26.04 -0.26
N LEU A 841 -23.73 25.55 -1.12
CA LEU A 841 -24.05 24.59 -2.17
C LEU A 841 -24.25 23.18 -1.61
N THR A 842 -23.40 22.75 -0.68
CA THR A 842 -23.56 21.47 0.02
C THR A 842 -24.91 21.42 0.74
N ASP A 843 -25.31 22.49 1.43
CA ASP A 843 -26.65 22.61 2.04
C ASP A 843 -27.78 22.54 1.00
N GLU A 844 -27.61 23.19 -0.15
CA GLU A 844 -28.58 23.14 -1.24
C GLU A 844 -28.72 21.73 -1.81
N MET A 845 -27.62 21.01 -2.01
CA MET A 845 -27.63 19.62 -2.47
C MET A 845 -28.33 18.70 -1.47
N ARG A 846 -28.03 18.84 -0.17
CA ARG A 846 -28.71 18.09 0.91
C ARG A 846 -30.23 18.32 0.96
N SER A 847 -30.70 19.43 0.38
CA SER A 847 -32.11 19.79 0.33
C SER A 847 -32.77 19.41 -1.00
N ASN A 848 -32.08 19.65 -2.12
CA ASN A 848 -32.68 19.68 -3.47
C ASN A 848 -32.18 18.55 -4.40
N CYS A 849 -31.09 17.85 -4.07
CA CYS A 849 -30.56 16.76 -4.88
C CYS A 849 -31.14 15.44 -4.36
N GLU A 850 -31.93 14.73 -5.17
CA GLU A 850 -32.66 13.52 -4.73
C GLU A 850 -31.76 12.39 -4.22
N SER A 851 -30.57 12.26 -4.79
CA SER A 851 -29.56 11.26 -4.43
C SER A 851 -28.76 11.61 -3.18
N LEU A 852 -28.61 12.90 -2.90
CA LEU A 852 -27.82 13.44 -1.78
C LEU A 852 -28.68 14.04 -0.66
N ASN A 853 -30.00 14.10 -0.83
CA ASN A 853 -30.93 14.47 0.22
C ASN A 853 -31.22 13.24 1.11
N GLY A 854 -31.52 13.45 2.40
CA GLY A 854 -31.84 12.34 3.31
C GLY A 854 -30.63 11.63 3.95
N ASN A 855 -30.73 10.33 4.22
CA ASN A 855 -29.73 9.58 5.00
C ASN A 855 -28.83 8.70 4.12
N ARG A 856 -27.86 8.00 4.74
CA ARG A 856 -26.94 7.08 4.03
C ARG A 856 -27.70 6.01 3.24
N SER A 857 -28.82 5.50 3.77
CA SER A 857 -29.66 4.52 3.09
C SER A 857 -30.27 5.11 1.80
N ASN A 858 -30.71 6.38 1.80
CA ASN A 858 -31.17 7.04 0.58
C ASN A 858 -30.06 7.21 -0.48
N LEU A 859 -28.83 7.48 -0.05
CA LEU A 859 -27.68 7.49 -0.96
C LEU A 859 -27.42 6.09 -1.55
N GLU A 860 -27.43 5.05 -0.71
CA GLU A 860 -27.31 3.65 -1.17
C GLU A 860 -28.42 3.28 -2.15
N LYS A 861 -29.66 3.77 -1.95
CA LYS A 861 -30.76 3.59 -2.92
C LYS A 861 -30.35 4.02 -4.31
N HIS A 862 -29.84 5.25 -4.42
CA HIS A 862 -29.55 5.87 -5.71
C HIS A 862 -28.34 5.23 -6.36
N ILE A 863 -27.35 4.79 -5.57
CA ILE A 863 -26.24 3.97 -6.04
C ILE A 863 -26.77 2.67 -6.63
N LEU A 864 -27.59 1.91 -5.90
CA LEU A 864 -28.16 0.65 -6.38
C LEU A 864 -29.06 0.85 -7.61
N LYS A 865 -29.88 1.92 -7.62
CA LYS A 865 -30.69 2.25 -8.80
C LYS A 865 -29.82 2.52 -10.03
N THR A 866 -28.75 3.30 -9.88
CA THR A 866 -27.80 3.60 -10.96
C THR A 866 -27.11 2.33 -11.45
N LEU A 867 -26.64 1.47 -10.55
CA LEU A 867 -26.03 0.18 -10.90
C LEU A 867 -27.01 -0.72 -11.67
N ALA A 868 -28.29 -0.75 -11.27
CA ALA A 868 -29.30 -1.53 -11.97
C ALA A 868 -29.66 -0.96 -13.35
N GLU A 869 -29.61 0.37 -13.51
CA GLU A 869 -29.82 1.03 -14.80
C GLU A 869 -28.65 0.80 -15.76
N GLU A 870 -27.41 0.83 -15.26
CA GLU A 870 -26.18 0.61 -16.04
C GLU A 870 -25.93 -0.86 -16.37
N GLU A 871 -26.37 -1.79 -15.50
CA GLU A 871 -26.13 -3.24 -15.62
C GLU A 871 -24.64 -3.61 -15.83
N ASP A 872 -23.73 -2.84 -15.25
CA ASP A 872 -22.28 -3.06 -15.31
C ASP A 872 -21.80 -3.95 -14.14
N PHE A 873 -21.39 -5.18 -14.47
CA PHE A 873 -20.98 -6.18 -13.48
C PHE A 873 -19.75 -5.75 -12.67
N ASP A 874 -18.79 -5.09 -13.29
CA ASP A 874 -17.54 -4.71 -12.62
C ASP A 874 -17.84 -3.61 -11.58
N LYS A 875 -18.68 -2.63 -11.93
CA LYS A 875 -19.14 -1.60 -10.96
C LYS A 875 -19.92 -2.20 -9.79
N TYR A 876 -20.70 -3.26 -10.02
CA TYR A 876 -21.34 -4.00 -8.93
C TYR A 876 -20.31 -4.66 -8.02
N MET A 877 -19.25 -5.25 -8.58
CA MET A 877 -18.17 -5.86 -7.81
C MET A 877 -17.39 -4.82 -7.00
N ASP A 878 -17.08 -3.65 -7.57
CA ASP A 878 -16.48 -2.53 -6.85
C ASP A 878 -17.35 -2.10 -5.66
N TYR A 879 -18.66 -1.97 -5.87
CA TYR A 879 -19.61 -1.67 -4.80
C TYR A 879 -19.66 -2.76 -3.70
N ILE A 880 -19.55 -4.03 -4.07
CA ILE A 880 -19.63 -5.15 -3.13
C ILE A 880 -18.33 -5.33 -2.33
N HIS A 881 -17.18 -5.17 -2.97
CA HIS A 881 -15.87 -5.43 -2.36
C HIS A 881 -15.24 -4.18 -1.75
N GLU A 882 -15.44 -3.01 -2.37
CA GLU A 882 -14.90 -1.71 -1.96
C GLU A 882 -16.00 -0.64 -1.80
N PRO A 883 -17.01 -0.90 -0.94
CA PRO A 883 -18.19 -0.04 -0.85
C PRO A 883 -17.87 1.40 -0.46
N ARG A 884 -16.86 1.62 0.39
CA ARG A 884 -16.49 2.98 0.83
C ARG A 884 -16.06 3.85 -0.34
N ASP A 885 -15.23 3.32 -1.23
CA ASP A 885 -14.69 4.10 -2.34
C ASP A 885 -15.70 4.25 -3.48
N HIS A 886 -16.57 3.26 -3.68
CA HIS A 886 -17.70 3.39 -4.60
C HIS A 886 -18.66 4.52 -4.16
N PHE A 887 -19.01 4.62 -2.87
CA PHE A 887 -19.81 5.74 -2.35
C PHE A 887 -19.13 7.10 -2.58
N LYS A 888 -17.82 7.20 -2.32
CA LYS A 888 -17.07 8.45 -2.56
C LYS A 888 -17.12 8.85 -4.03
N SER A 889 -16.86 7.91 -4.94
CA SER A 889 -16.89 8.17 -6.38
C SER A 889 -18.27 8.65 -6.82
N PHE A 890 -19.33 7.97 -6.37
CA PHE A 890 -20.70 8.35 -6.68
C PHE A 890 -21.04 9.77 -6.20
N ILE A 891 -20.65 10.14 -4.96
CA ILE A 891 -20.85 11.50 -4.44
C ILE A 891 -20.12 12.52 -5.31
N ARG A 892 -18.86 12.26 -5.69
CA ARG A 892 -18.07 13.17 -6.55
C ARG A 892 -18.73 13.38 -7.91
N ASP A 893 -19.19 12.31 -8.55
CA ASP A 893 -19.87 12.36 -9.84
C ASP A 893 -21.18 13.15 -9.76
N GLU A 894 -21.96 12.91 -8.69
CA GLU A 894 -23.23 13.60 -8.46
C GLU A 894 -23.04 15.10 -8.23
N VAL A 895 -22.06 15.47 -7.41
CA VAL A 895 -21.71 16.86 -7.12
C VAL A 895 -21.21 17.57 -8.38
N SER A 896 -20.33 16.93 -9.14
CA SER A 896 -19.82 17.47 -10.42
C SER A 896 -20.95 17.73 -11.41
N ARG A 897 -21.89 16.78 -11.53
CA ARG A 897 -23.06 16.91 -12.39
C ARG A 897 -23.98 18.05 -11.92
N TYR A 898 -24.23 18.13 -10.62
CA TYR A 898 -25.07 19.18 -10.04
C TYR A 898 -24.44 20.57 -10.22
N ILE A 899 -23.14 20.72 -9.95
CA ILE A 899 -22.41 21.97 -10.19
C ILE A 899 -22.55 22.38 -11.65
N THR A 900 -22.25 21.48 -12.58
CA THR A 900 -22.31 21.75 -14.02
C THR A 900 -23.70 22.22 -14.46
N GLN A 901 -24.76 21.57 -13.97
CA GLN A 901 -26.15 21.91 -14.33
C GLN A 901 -26.64 23.20 -13.67
N LYS A 902 -26.27 23.46 -12.41
CA LYS A 902 -26.78 24.58 -11.61
C LYS A 902 -25.88 25.81 -11.61
N PHE A 903 -24.71 25.76 -12.26
CA PHE A 903 -23.73 26.82 -12.21
C PHE A 903 -24.30 28.19 -12.62
N SER A 904 -24.85 28.27 -13.84
CA SER A 904 -25.42 29.51 -14.39
C SER A 904 -26.78 29.89 -13.81
N VAL A 905 -27.44 28.96 -13.12
CA VAL A 905 -28.82 29.12 -12.62
C VAL A 905 -28.85 29.58 -11.16
N SER A 906 -27.99 29.02 -10.31
CA SER A 906 -28.00 29.25 -8.86
C SER A 906 -26.62 29.66 -8.34
N ILE A 907 -25.57 28.89 -8.65
CA ILE A 907 -24.26 29.01 -8.00
C ILE A 907 -23.61 30.36 -8.30
N TRP A 908 -23.62 30.80 -9.56
CA TRP A 908 -23.07 32.09 -9.97
C TRP A 908 -23.74 33.26 -9.22
N TYR A 909 -25.06 33.20 -9.05
CA TYR A 909 -25.81 34.22 -8.32
C TYR A 909 -25.50 34.20 -6.82
N LYS A 910 -25.34 33.02 -6.21
CA LYS A 910 -24.88 32.89 -4.82
C LYS A 910 -23.49 33.47 -4.60
N MET A 911 -22.54 33.24 -5.51
CA MET A 911 -21.22 33.87 -5.43
C MET A 911 -21.32 35.40 -5.50
N LYS A 912 -22.20 35.90 -6.39
CA LYS A 912 -22.50 37.34 -6.52
C LYS A 912 -23.18 37.94 -5.30
N GLU A 913 -23.95 37.16 -4.55
CA GLU A 913 -24.55 37.59 -3.30
C GLU A 913 -23.52 37.58 -2.16
N ASN A 914 -22.74 36.51 -2.04
CA ASN A 914 -21.70 36.36 -1.04
C ASN A 914 -20.63 37.45 -1.16
N ILE A 915 -20.20 37.81 -2.37
CA ILE A 915 -19.23 38.90 -2.59
C ILE A 915 -19.81 40.27 -2.17
N LYS A 916 -21.10 40.52 -2.40
CA LYS A 916 -21.78 41.76 -1.96
C LYS A 916 -21.86 41.85 -0.45
N LEU A 917 -22.23 40.74 0.21
CA LEU A 917 -22.30 40.68 1.67
C LEU A 917 -20.92 40.95 2.29
N LEU A 918 -19.87 40.32 1.75
CA LEU A 918 -18.51 40.52 2.21
C LEU A 918 -18.02 41.96 1.97
N GLN A 919 -18.40 42.58 0.84
CA GLN A 919 -18.13 44.00 0.59
C GLN A 919 -18.73 44.89 1.68
N GLN A 920 -19.97 44.63 2.09
CA GLN A 920 -20.63 45.37 3.16
C GLN A 920 -19.92 45.20 4.49
N LYS A 921 -19.49 43.97 4.83
CA LYS A 921 -18.71 43.69 6.05
C LYS A 921 -17.38 44.43 6.06
N ILE A 922 -16.64 44.43 4.96
CA ILE A 922 -15.36 45.15 4.84
C ILE A 922 -15.56 46.67 4.97
N MET A 923 -16.58 47.22 4.30
CA MET A 923 -16.90 48.64 4.41
C MET A 923 -17.30 49.02 5.84
N LYS A 924 -18.08 48.18 6.52
CA LYS A 924 -18.47 48.36 7.92
C LYS A 924 -17.25 48.32 8.83
N ALA A 925 -16.37 47.34 8.68
CA ALA A 925 -15.13 47.24 9.45
C ALA A 925 -14.23 48.46 9.26
N ALA A 926 -14.09 48.97 8.03
CA ALA A 926 -13.31 50.18 7.74
C ALA A 926 -13.92 51.42 8.43
N HIS A 927 -15.24 51.56 8.41
CA HIS A 927 -15.93 52.66 9.08
C HIS A 927 -15.76 52.59 10.61
N GLU A 928 -16.06 51.45 11.23
CA GLU A 928 -15.94 51.26 12.67
C GLU A 928 -14.50 51.42 13.19
N SER A 929 -13.51 51.01 12.40
CA SER A 929 -12.10 51.21 12.73
C SER A 929 -11.70 52.68 12.67
N THR A 930 -12.26 53.43 11.71
CA THR A 930 -12.06 54.87 11.58
C THR A 930 -12.66 55.62 12.76
N GLU A 931 -13.87 55.24 13.19
CA GLU A 931 -14.51 55.82 14.38
C GLU A 931 -13.75 55.46 15.67
N HIS A 932 -13.30 54.21 15.81
CA HIS A 932 -12.51 53.76 16.95
C HIS A 932 -11.22 54.58 17.13
N VAL A 933 -10.55 54.91 16.02
CA VAL A 933 -9.33 55.74 16.05
C VAL A 933 -9.64 57.20 16.36
N LYS A 934 -10.73 57.76 15.82
CA LYS A 934 -11.18 59.14 16.14
C LYS A 934 -11.48 59.31 17.63
N LEU A 935 -12.13 58.32 18.26
CA LEU A 935 -12.49 58.36 19.68
C LEU A 935 -11.27 58.21 20.60
N ASN A 936 -10.31 57.36 20.24
CA ASN A 936 -9.17 57.04 21.08
C ASN A 936 -7.89 57.83 20.75
N SER A 937 -7.96 58.81 19.84
CA SER A 937 -6.80 59.55 19.32
C SER A 937 -5.67 58.62 18.83
N GLY A 938 -6.04 57.52 18.17
CA GLY A 938 -5.08 56.52 17.68
C GLY A 938 -4.39 56.92 16.37
N ASP A 939 -3.40 56.13 16.00
CA ASP A 939 -2.70 56.22 14.71
C ASP A 939 -3.22 55.17 13.71
N VAL A 940 -2.50 55.04 12.59
CA VAL A 940 -2.81 54.03 11.57
C VAL A 940 -2.58 52.60 12.08
N GLY A 941 -1.63 52.38 13.00
CA GLY A 941 -1.41 51.07 13.62
C GLY A 941 -2.63 50.62 14.41
N LEU A 942 -3.20 51.51 15.24
CA LEU A 942 -4.46 51.23 15.94
C LEU A 942 -5.63 51.01 14.97
N TRP A 943 -5.66 51.75 13.85
CA TRP A 943 -6.68 51.56 12.81
C TRP A 943 -6.59 50.15 12.21
N LEU A 944 -5.39 49.73 11.82
CA LEU A 944 -5.13 48.44 11.18
C LEU A 944 -5.49 47.28 12.10
N LYS A 945 -5.05 47.32 13.36
CA LYS A 945 -5.41 46.32 14.37
C LYS A 945 -6.92 46.20 14.54
N SER A 946 -7.59 47.34 14.63
CA SER A 946 -9.05 47.42 14.77
C SER A 946 -9.77 46.85 13.52
N PHE A 947 -9.23 47.12 12.32
CA PHE A 947 -9.77 46.69 11.04
C PHE A 947 -9.60 45.19 10.80
N THR A 948 -8.39 44.65 11.00
CA THR A 948 -8.07 43.23 10.81
C THR A 948 -8.78 42.36 11.85
N GLN A 949 -8.84 42.79 13.11
CA GLN A 949 -9.56 42.07 14.16
C GLN A 949 -11.05 41.91 13.83
N ARG A 950 -11.70 42.95 13.28
CA ARG A 950 -13.12 42.89 12.87
C ARG A 950 -13.37 41.99 11.66
N LEU A 951 -12.35 41.72 10.86
CA LEU A 951 -12.44 40.85 9.69
C LEU A 951 -11.95 39.42 9.96
N SER A 952 -11.39 39.17 11.15
CA SER A 952 -10.69 37.92 11.47
C SER A 952 -11.56 36.66 11.41
N ASP A 953 -12.88 36.80 11.62
CA ASP A 953 -13.83 35.69 11.49
C ASP A 953 -14.12 35.34 10.02
N GLU A 954 -14.02 36.33 9.12
CA GLU A 954 -14.49 36.25 7.74
C GLU A 954 -13.35 36.01 6.73
N LEU A 955 -12.16 36.52 7.04
CA LEU A 955 -11.01 36.58 6.15
C LEU A 955 -9.72 36.17 6.85
N ILE A 956 -8.87 35.45 6.12
CA ILE A 956 -7.46 35.30 6.48
C ILE A 956 -6.78 36.58 5.98
N PHE A 957 -6.70 37.58 6.86
CA PHE A 957 -6.14 38.89 6.61
C PHE A 957 -5.75 39.56 7.94
N SER A 958 -4.46 39.80 8.12
CA SER A 958 -3.84 40.28 9.36
C SER A 958 -2.99 41.51 9.12
N GLU A 959 -2.46 42.10 10.20
CA GLU A 959 -1.50 43.22 10.10
C GLU A 959 -0.22 42.81 9.34
N LYS A 960 0.12 41.52 9.31
CA LYS A 960 1.30 41.01 8.61
C LYS A 960 1.19 41.08 7.10
N ASP A 961 -0.02 40.96 6.56
CA ASP A 961 -0.28 41.11 5.13
C ASP A 961 -0.03 42.55 4.64
N LEU A 962 0.09 43.48 5.59
CA LEU A 962 0.36 44.89 5.42
C LEU A 962 1.71 45.32 6.04
N CYS A 963 2.42 44.41 6.72
CA CYS A 963 3.79 44.61 7.14
C CYS A 963 4.64 44.69 5.88
N GLY A 964 4.97 45.92 5.51
CA GLY A 964 5.54 46.24 4.19
C GLY A 964 5.56 47.72 3.97
N VAL A 965 4.52 48.39 4.46
CA VAL A 965 4.22 49.76 4.07
C VAL A 965 4.30 50.66 5.29
N LYS A 966 5.31 51.55 5.36
CA LYS A 966 5.27 52.61 6.37
C LYS A 966 4.05 53.49 6.16
N HIS A 967 3.26 53.58 7.21
CA HIS A 967 2.01 54.32 7.24
C HIS A 967 2.04 55.49 8.23
N ASP A 968 3.21 55.88 8.73
CA ASP A 968 3.39 56.96 9.70
C ASP A 968 2.85 58.31 9.18
N ASP A 969 2.86 58.52 7.86
CA ASP A 969 2.35 59.73 7.18
C ASP A 969 0.91 59.57 6.65
N VAL A 970 0.22 58.48 6.97
CA VAL A 970 -1.12 58.19 6.43
C VAL A 970 -2.20 58.84 7.29
N ASP A 971 -3.00 59.71 6.68
CA ASP A 971 -4.19 60.26 7.32
C ASP A 971 -5.31 59.21 7.36
N VAL A 972 -5.55 58.66 8.56
CA VAL A 972 -6.59 57.66 8.84
C VAL A 972 -7.98 58.15 8.43
N LYS A 973 -8.23 59.47 8.48
CA LYS A 973 -9.54 60.06 8.11
C LYS A 973 -9.86 59.90 6.62
N LEU A 974 -8.84 59.71 5.78
CA LEU A 974 -9.00 59.55 4.34
C LEU A 974 -9.08 58.07 3.91
N LEU A 975 -8.63 57.13 4.74
CA LEU A 975 -8.58 55.70 4.39
C LEU A 975 -9.97 55.10 4.12
N GLU A 976 -10.97 55.43 4.94
CA GLU A 976 -12.35 54.97 4.72
C GLU A 976 -12.85 55.38 3.33
N GLY A 977 -12.59 56.64 2.94
CA GLY A 977 -13.00 57.17 1.64
C GLY A 977 -12.32 56.49 0.46
N VAL A 978 -11.05 56.12 0.62
CA VAL A 978 -10.28 55.40 -0.42
C VAL A 978 -10.81 53.98 -0.57
N ILE A 979 -10.99 53.24 0.53
CA ILE A 979 -11.53 51.86 0.49
C ILE A 979 -12.92 51.85 -0.14
N ARG A 980 -13.79 52.80 0.24
CA ARG A 980 -15.14 52.96 -0.33
C ARG A 980 -15.13 53.17 -1.85
N LYS A 981 -14.08 53.80 -2.39
CA LYS A 981 -13.91 54.05 -3.82
C LYS A 981 -13.28 52.86 -4.56
N VAL A 982 -12.25 52.23 -4.00
CA VAL A 982 -11.45 51.20 -4.69
C VAL A 982 -12.06 49.80 -4.59
N LEU A 983 -12.59 49.42 -3.43
CA LEU A 983 -13.11 48.07 -3.16
C LEU A 983 -14.17 47.60 -4.18
N PRO A 984 -15.13 48.43 -4.65
CA PRO A 984 -16.12 48.00 -5.66
C PRO A 984 -15.49 47.50 -6.97
N TYR A 985 -14.35 48.06 -7.38
CA TYR A 985 -13.63 47.63 -8.58
C TYR A 985 -13.00 46.24 -8.38
N ILE A 986 -12.41 45.98 -7.21
CA ILE A 986 -11.87 44.67 -6.83
C ILE A 986 -12.99 43.61 -6.82
N MET A 987 -14.14 43.93 -6.22
CA MET A 987 -15.29 43.01 -6.20
C MET A 987 -15.79 42.68 -7.61
N THR A 988 -15.76 43.66 -8.51
CA THR A 988 -16.13 43.49 -9.92
C THR A 988 -15.11 42.63 -10.66
N ASP A 989 -13.82 42.81 -10.38
CA ASP A 989 -12.74 42.04 -11.00
C ASP A 989 -12.79 40.57 -10.60
N ILE A 990 -12.89 40.27 -9.30
CA ILE A 990 -13.08 38.90 -8.78
C ILE A 990 -14.30 38.25 -9.42
N SER A 991 -15.41 38.99 -9.50
CA SER A 991 -16.63 38.48 -10.11
C SER A 991 -16.52 38.08 -11.58
N ARG A 992 -15.57 38.65 -12.34
CA ARG A 992 -15.35 38.33 -13.76
C ARG A 992 -14.60 37.01 -13.93
N GLU A 993 -13.89 36.56 -12.90
CA GLU A 993 -13.12 35.31 -12.90
C GLU A 993 -13.98 34.09 -12.53
N PHE A 994 -15.24 34.29 -12.09
CA PHE A 994 -16.14 33.21 -11.72
C PHE A 994 -16.51 32.31 -12.91
N THR A 995 -15.92 31.12 -12.93
CA THR A 995 -16.20 30.04 -13.90
C THR A 995 -16.24 28.70 -13.17
N ILE A 996 -16.84 27.67 -13.79
CA ILE A 996 -16.88 26.30 -13.21
C ILE A 996 -15.45 25.82 -12.91
N LYS A 997 -14.55 25.97 -13.88
CA LYS A 997 -13.15 25.58 -13.77
C LYS A 997 -12.44 26.34 -12.63
N ALA A 998 -12.60 27.65 -12.55
CA ALA A 998 -11.98 28.45 -11.49
C ALA A 998 -12.52 28.08 -10.10
N PHE A 999 -13.83 27.82 -9.97
CA PHE A 999 -14.44 27.41 -8.70
C PHE A 999 -13.87 26.08 -8.19
N ASP A 1000 -13.64 25.12 -9.09
CA ASP A 1000 -13.13 23.81 -8.73
C ASP A 1000 -11.59 23.77 -8.55
N GLU A 1001 -10.84 24.53 -9.34
CA GLU A 1001 -9.36 24.57 -9.28
C GLU A 1001 -8.83 25.45 -8.14
N LYS A 1002 -9.46 26.61 -7.88
CA LYS A 1002 -8.98 27.57 -6.87
C LYS A 1002 -9.42 27.21 -5.45
N LEU A 1003 -10.38 26.31 -5.28
CA LEU A 1003 -10.85 25.87 -3.98
C LEU A 1003 -9.99 24.71 -3.47
N ASN A 1004 -9.46 24.84 -2.26
CA ASN A 1004 -8.71 23.75 -1.64
C ASN A 1004 -9.62 22.52 -1.46
N VAL A 1005 -9.09 21.33 -1.76
CA VAL A 1005 -9.78 20.03 -1.74
C VAL A 1005 -10.65 19.86 -0.50
N LYS A 1006 -10.14 20.22 0.69
CA LYS A 1006 -10.87 20.04 1.96
C LYS A 1006 -12.16 20.85 2.09
N PHE A 1007 -12.35 21.87 1.25
CA PHE A 1007 -13.55 22.72 1.25
C PHE A 1007 -14.48 22.43 0.07
N LYS A 1008 -14.12 21.48 -0.81
CA LYS A 1008 -14.98 21.13 -1.94
C LYS A 1008 -16.26 20.45 -1.46
N SER A 1009 -17.37 20.71 -2.15
CA SER A 1009 -18.70 20.27 -1.72
C SER A 1009 -18.83 18.74 -1.66
N ASP A 1010 -18.13 18.01 -2.54
CA ASP A 1010 -18.04 16.56 -2.56
C ASP A 1010 -17.31 16.02 -1.33
N GLU A 1011 -16.15 16.57 -0.97
CA GLU A 1011 -15.41 16.15 0.22
C GLU A 1011 -16.21 16.42 1.51
N LEU A 1012 -16.93 17.55 1.59
CA LEU A 1012 -17.84 17.82 2.71
C LEU A 1012 -19.00 16.81 2.82
N LEU A 1013 -19.53 16.37 1.68
CA LEU A 1013 -20.59 15.35 1.63
C LEU A 1013 -20.05 13.94 1.92
N ILE A 1014 -18.85 13.62 1.45
CA ILE A 1014 -18.13 12.39 1.78
C ILE A 1014 -17.90 12.33 3.29
N ASP A 1015 -17.42 13.41 3.90
CA ASP A 1015 -17.23 13.47 5.35
C ASP A 1015 -18.55 13.22 6.10
N HIS A 1016 -19.67 13.72 5.57
CA HIS A 1016 -20.98 13.50 6.15
C HIS A 1016 -21.49 12.06 6.02
N PHE A 1017 -21.45 11.50 4.81
CA PHE A 1017 -22.06 10.20 4.50
C PHE A 1017 -21.14 9.02 4.81
N CYS A 1018 -19.82 9.22 4.77
CA CYS A 1018 -18.82 8.16 4.84
C CYS A 1018 -18.05 8.10 6.17
N GLN A 1019 -18.27 9.02 7.11
CA GLN A 1019 -17.84 8.86 8.51
C GLN A 1019 -18.83 7.95 9.26
N CYS A 1020 -18.76 6.67 8.98
CA CYS A 1020 -19.67 5.66 9.49
C CYS A 1020 -18.99 4.29 9.48
N CYS A 1021 -19.65 3.27 10.02
CA CYS A 1021 -19.11 1.92 9.99
C CYS A 1021 -19.11 1.36 8.56
N TRP A 1022 -17.96 0.83 8.14
CA TRP A 1022 -17.78 0.15 6.85
C TRP A 1022 -17.52 -1.35 6.98
N VAL A 1023 -17.56 -1.89 8.22
CA VAL A 1023 -17.41 -3.33 8.44
C VAL A 1023 -18.51 -4.07 7.70
N GLN A 1024 -18.11 -5.10 6.96
CA GLN A 1024 -19.00 -5.91 6.14
C GLN A 1024 -19.35 -7.23 6.83
N CYS A 1025 -20.56 -7.72 6.59
CA CYS A 1025 -21.01 -9.01 7.08
C CYS A 1025 -20.12 -10.10 6.49
N PRO A 1026 -19.52 -10.99 7.32
CA PRO A 1026 -18.57 -11.99 6.83
C PRO A 1026 -19.19 -13.01 5.86
N PHE A 1027 -20.52 -13.16 5.87
CA PHE A 1027 -21.22 -14.13 5.04
C PHE A 1027 -21.72 -13.59 3.70
N CYS A 1028 -22.10 -12.32 3.63
CA CYS A 1028 -22.76 -11.76 2.44
C CYS A 1028 -22.26 -10.38 2.02
N ARG A 1029 -21.23 -9.84 2.69
CA ARG A 1029 -20.65 -8.51 2.44
C ARG A 1029 -21.60 -7.31 2.55
N ALA A 1030 -22.77 -7.49 3.14
CA ALA A 1030 -23.65 -6.37 3.47
C ALA A 1030 -22.95 -5.43 4.48
N ILE A 1031 -23.03 -4.12 4.25
CA ILE A 1031 -22.30 -3.11 5.03
C ILE A 1031 -23.07 -2.81 6.31
N CYS A 1032 -22.39 -2.61 7.42
CA CYS A 1032 -23.03 -2.18 8.66
C CYS A 1032 -23.73 -0.82 8.49
N THR A 1033 -24.96 -0.70 9.00
CA THR A 1033 -25.73 0.56 8.92
C THR A 1033 -25.42 1.55 10.04
N ASN A 1034 -24.51 1.21 10.96
CA ASN A 1034 -24.17 2.11 12.05
C ASN A 1034 -23.42 3.35 11.51
N THR A 1035 -23.88 4.52 11.94
CA THR A 1035 -23.37 5.83 11.50
C THR A 1035 -22.16 6.29 12.30
N ILE A 1036 -21.67 5.49 13.25
CA ILE A 1036 -20.47 5.77 14.04
C ILE A 1036 -19.33 4.88 13.51
N GLU A 1037 -18.22 5.50 13.12
CA GLU A 1037 -16.99 4.80 12.72
C GLU A 1037 -16.39 4.08 13.93
N ASN A 1038 -15.97 2.82 13.76
CA ASN A 1038 -15.34 2.00 14.82
C ASN A 1038 -16.13 1.92 16.13
N HIS A 1039 -17.47 1.88 16.06
CA HIS A 1039 -18.31 1.83 17.26
C HIS A 1039 -18.11 0.54 18.06
N ASP A 1040 -18.20 0.65 19.38
CA ASP A 1040 -18.25 -0.49 20.29
C ASP A 1040 -19.66 -1.12 20.25
N GLY A 1041 -19.76 -2.43 20.03
CA GLY A 1041 -21.01 -3.20 20.03
C GLY A 1041 -21.30 -3.98 18.75
N ASP A 1042 -22.43 -4.69 18.70
CA ASP A 1042 -22.74 -5.61 17.60
C ASP A 1042 -23.00 -4.86 16.28
N HIS A 1043 -22.31 -5.27 15.20
CA HIS A 1043 -22.63 -4.83 13.85
C HIS A 1043 -23.91 -5.51 13.36
N SER A 1044 -24.78 -4.73 12.73
CA SER A 1044 -26.00 -5.24 12.12
C SER A 1044 -26.30 -4.49 10.84
N VAL A 1045 -27.12 -5.13 10.01
CA VAL A 1045 -27.73 -4.55 8.81
C VAL A 1045 -29.13 -5.16 8.67
N PRO A 1046 -30.18 -4.37 8.41
CA PRO A 1046 -31.53 -4.90 8.29
C PRO A 1046 -31.67 -5.92 7.16
N LEU A 1047 -30.92 -5.72 6.06
CA LEU A 1047 -31.00 -6.58 4.88
C LEU A 1047 -29.64 -7.16 4.51
N HIS A 1048 -29.56 -8.47 4.62
CA HIS A 1048 -28.43 -9.24 4.12
C HIS A 1048 -28.58 -9.56 2.63
N ARG A 1049 -27.45 -9.85 1.98
CA ARG A 1049 -27.39 -10.26 0.56
C ARG A 1049 -27.33 -11.79 0.44
N VAL A 1050 -27.47 -12.29 -0.79
CA VAL A 1050 -27.26 -13.70 -1.12
C VAL A 1050 -25.78 -14.05 -0.91
N ARG A 1051 -25.48 -15.16 -0.21
CA ARG A 1051 -24.10 -15.50 0.20
C ARG A 1051 -23.17 -15.77 -0.99
N GLY A 1052 -23.69 -16.35 -2.07
CA GLY A 1052 -22.94 -16.63 -3.30
C GLY A 1052 -22.38 -15.39 -3.99
N ILE A 1053 -22.91 -14.19 -3.72
CA ILE A 1053 -22.37 -12.92 -4.24
C ILE A 1053 -20.94 -12.67 -3.74
N ASN A 1054 -20.61 -13.15 -2.53
CA ASN A 1054 -19.25 -13.12 -1.96
C ASN A 1054 -18.44 -14.39 -2.31
N GLY A 1055 -18.84 -15.16 -3.32
CA GLY A 1055 -18.14 -16.39 -3.73
C GLY A 1055 -18.25 -17.56 -2.74
N THR A 1056 -19.12 -17.45 -1.73
CA THR A 1056 -19.38 -18.52 -0.75
C THR A 1056 -20.05 -19.69 -1.44
N CYS A 1057 -19.57 -20.91 -1.20
CA CYS A 1057 -20.12 -22.15 -1.75
C CYS A 1057 -20.55 -23.13 -0.66
N TYR A 1058 -21.41 -24.09 -1.01
CA TYR A 1058 -21.76 -25.16 -0.10
C TYR A 1058 -20.54 -26.01 0.22
N ARG A 1059 -20.52 -26.56 1.42
CA ARG A 1059 -19.35 -27.27 1.93
C ARG A 1059 -19.08 -28.50 1.05
N PHE A 1060 -17.82 -28.69 0.66
CA PHE A 1060 -17.37 -29.79 -0.20
C PHE A 1060 -17.93 -29.77 -1.64
N THR A 1061 -18.50 -28.65 -2.09
CA THR A 1061 -18.97 -28.49 -3.47
C THR A 1061 -18.35 -27.24 -4.11
N GLN A 1062 -18.45 -27.16 -5.45
CA GLN A 1062 -18.16 -25.94 -6.22
C GLN A 1062 -19.43 -25.09 -6.42
N ASN A 1063 -20.51 -25.41 -5.70
CA ASN A 1063 -21.82 -24.80 -5.93
C ASN A 1063 -21.95 -23.54 -5.08
N LEU A 1064 -22.10 -22.38 -5.73
CA LEU A 1064 -22.31 -21.10 -5.05
C LEU A 1064 -23.60 -21.14 -4.22
N CYS A 1065 -23.56 -20.54 -3.03
CA CYS A 1065 -24.70 -20.53 -2.11
C CYS A 1065 -25.81 -19.58 -2.58
N ALA A 1066 -27.00 -20.10 -2.82
CA ALA A 1066 -28.22 -19.30 -3.00
C ALA A 1066 -28.84 -18.88 -1.65
N ASP A 1067 -28.30 -19.37 -0.52
CA ASP A 1067 -28.80 -19.05 0.81
C ASP A 1067 -28.64 -17.58 1.23
N ILE A 1068 -29.46 -17.21 2.21
CA ILE A 1068 -29.58 -15.86 2.76
C ILE A 1068 -29.33 -15.92 4.26
N CYS A 1069 -28.50 -15.01 4.77
CA CYS A 1069 -28.10 -15.01 6.18
C CYS A 1069 -29.28 -14.98 7.17
N THR A 1070 -30.28 -14.12 6.92
CA THR A 1070 -31.46 -13.98 7.80
C THR A 1070 -32.35 -15.23 7.83
N HIS A 1071 -32.50 -15.93 6.71
CA HIS A 1071 -33.27 -17.18 6.66
C HIS A 1071 -32.54 -18.31 7.37
N LEU A 1072 -31.21 -18.35 7.27
CA LEU A 1072 -30.40 -19.36 7.95
C LEU A 1072 -30.49 -19.21 9.47
N VAL A 1073 -30.42 -17.98 10.01
CA VAL A 1073 -30.61 -17.69 11.44
C VAL A 1073 -32.00 -18.06 11.95
N ALA A 1074 -33.03 -17.93 11.11
CA ALA A 1074 -34.39 -18.34 11.42
C ALA A 1074 -34.63 -19.86 11.30
N SER A 1075 -33.63 -20.64 10.88
CA SER A 1075 -33.76 -22.08 10.63
C SER A 1075 -33.02 -22.92 11.67
N ASP A 1076 -33.39 -24.20 11.79
CA ASP A 1076 -32.66 -25.20 12.61
C ASP A 1076 -31.35 -25.69 11.97
N GLN A 1077 -30.89 -25.02 10.90
CA GLN A 1077 -29.66 -25.39 10.23
C GLN A 1077 -28.44 -25.01 11.08
N ASN A 1078 -27.30 -25.63 10.77
CA ASN A 1078 -26.05 -25.37 11.47
C ASN A 1078 -25.02 -24.75 10.54
N ILE A 1079 -24.19 -23.86 11.08
CA ILE A 1079 -22.96 -23.41 10.46
C ILE A 1079 -21.78 -24.28 10.93
N TYR A 1080 -20.75 -24.37 10.11
CA TYR A 1080 -19.48 -25.00 10.47
C TYR A 1080 -18.40 -23.92 10.58
N THR A 1081 -17.87 -23.74 11.79
CA THR A 1081 -16.73 -22.87 12.08
C THR A 1081 -15.47 -23.71 12.26
N PRO A 1082 -14.26 -23.11 12.26
CA PRO A 1082 -13.03 -23.81 12.64
C PRO A 1082 -13.09 -24.44 14.05
N SER A 1083 -13.95 -23.91 14.92
CA SER A 1083 -14.16 -24.33 16.31
C SER A 1083 -15.27 -25.38 16.50
N GLY A 1084 -16.10 -25.68 15.49
CA GLY A 1084 -17.13 -26.72 15.59
C GLY A 1084 -18.38 -26.48 14.75
N ARG A 1085 -19.44 -27.24 15.06
CA ARG A 1085 -20.79 -27.08 14.48
C ARG A 1085 -21.65 -26.27 15.44
N ILE A 1086 -22.19 -25.15 14.98
CA ILE A 1086 -22.99 -24.24 15.80
C ILE A 1086 -24.35 -24.02 15.10
N PRO A 1087 -25.49 -24.08 15.81
CA PRO A 1087 -26.79 -23.70 15.28
C PRO A 1087 -26.81 -22.25 14.79
N TRP A 1088 -27.46 -21.97 13.66
CA TRP A 1088 -27.47 -20.61 13.09
C TRP A 1088 -28.11 -19.56 14.01
N ASN A 1089 -29.07 -19.95 14.84
CA ASN A 1089 -29.74 -19.09 15.83
C ASN A 1089 -28.87 -18.74 17.06
N GLU A 1090 -27.78 -19.47 17.31
CA GLU A 1090 -26.84 -19.24 18.41
C GLU A 1090 -25.56 -18.51 17.96
N ILE A 1091 -25.48 -18.11 16.68
CA ILE A 1091 -24.31 -17.45 16.11
C ILE A 1091 -24.19 -16.02 16.65
N LYS A 1092 -23.17 -15.81 17.48
CA LYS A 1092 -22.50 -14.51 17.66
C LYS A 1092 -21.13 -14.62 17.00
N ILE A 1093 -20.92 -13.93 15.88
CA ILE A 1093 -19.67 -14.05 15.12
C ILE A 1093 -18.69 -13.02 15.65
N GLU A 1094 -17.61 -13.46 16.28
CA GLU A 1094 -16.45 -12.62 16.52
C GLU A 1094 -15.58 -12.63 15.25
N VAL A 1095 -15.56 -11.52 14.52
CA VAL A 1095 -14.61 -11.32 13.41
C VAL A 1095 -13.27 -10.96 14.05
N SER A 1096 -12.18 -11.61 13.62
CA SER A 1096 -10.86 -11.64 14.26
C SER A 1096 -10.06 -10.32 14.22
N LYS A 1097 -10.70 -9.18 14.52
CA LYS A 1097 -10.13 -7.91 14.99
C LYS A 1097 -11.32 -6.94 15.23
N TYR A 1098 -12.00 -7.03 16.39
CA TYR A 1098 -12.87 -5.99 16.97
C TYR A 1098 -14.40 -6.02 16.78
N ALA A 1099 -15.06 -7.04 16.23
CA ALA A 1099 -16.53 -6.96 16.19
C ALA A 1099 -17.36 -8.25 16.21
N ILE A 1100 -18.45 -8.16 16.96
CA ILE A 1100 -19.54 -9.15 17.03
C ILE A 1100 -20.59 -8.76 15.98
N TRP A 1101 -21.09 -9.70 15.18
CA TRP A 1101 -22.22 -9.45 14.26
C TRP A 1101 -23.54 -10.00 14.82
N HIS A 1102 -24.61 -9.18 14.72
CA HIS A 1102 -25.98 -9.55 15.04
C HIS A 1102 -26.84 -9.59 13.76
N ILE A 1103 -27.45 -10.75 13.49
CA ILE A 1103 -28.27 -11.01 12.29
C ILE A 1103 -29.69 -11.32 12.75
N ASN A 1104 -30.65 -10.45 12.45
CA ASN A 1104 -32.04 -10.63 12.88
C ASN A 1104 -32.78 -11.69 12.03
N PRO A 1105 -33.43 -12.70 12.65
CA PRO A 1105 -34.35 -13.58 11.96
C PRO A 1105 -35.64 -12.83 11.66
N GLY A 1106 -35.88 -12.44 10.40
CA GLY A 1106 -37.15 -11.77 10.06
C GLY A 1106 -37.21 -11.02 8.73
N HIS A 1107 -36.08 -10.71 8.08
CA HIS A 1107 -36.12 -9.95 6.83
C HIS A 1107 -35.78 -10.82 5.61
N SER A 1108 -36.74 -10.96 4.69
CA SER A 1108 -36.50 -11.58 3.38
C SER A 1108 -35.57 -10.70 2.53
N VAL A 1109 -34.73 -11.31 1.68
CA VAL A 1109 -33.87 -10.54 0.76
C VAL A 1109 -34.70 -9.67 -0.17
N LEU A 1110 -34.27 -8.40 -0.27
CA LEU A 1110 -34.72 -7.47 -1.30
C LEU A 1110 -34.81 -8.16 -2.66
N PRO A 1111 -35.98 -8.15 -3.33
CA PRO A 1111 -36.12 -8.61 -4.71
C PRO A 1111 -34.99 -8.15 -5.63
N TYR A 1112 -34.43 -6.97 -5.38
CA TYR A 1112 -33.21 -6.46 -6.00
C TYR A 1112 -32.05 -7.47 -6.09
N TRP A 1113 -31.64 -8.07 -4.97
CA TRP A 1113 -30.49 -9.00 -4.96
C TRP A 1113 -30.83 -10.37 -5.56
N LYS A 1114 -32.12 -10.76 -5.56
CA LYS A 1114 -32.58 -11.96 -6.26
C LYS A 1114 -32.48 -11.78 -7.78
N TRP A 1115 -32.96 -10.63 -8.26
CA TRP A 1115 -32.81 -10.22 -9.66
C TRP A 1115 -31.34 -10.13 -10.06
N PHE A 1116 -30.48 -9.49 -9.25
CA PHE A 1116 -29.03 -9.39 -9.52
C PHE A 1116 -28.39 -10.76 -9.75
N VAL A 1117 -28.61 -11.72 -8.85
CA VAL A 1117 -28.03 -13.07 -8.97
C VAL A 1117 -28.56 -13.79 -10.21
N CYS A 1118 -29.84 -13.65 -10.56
CA CYS A 1118 -30.38 -14.21 -11.80
C CYS A 1118 -29.82 -13.53 -13.05
N ARG A 1119 -29.66 -12.21 -13.03
CA ARG A 1119 -29.21 -11.39 -14.17
C ARG A 1119 -27.73 -11.60 -14.48
N PHE A 1120 -26.90 -11.69 -13.45
CA PHE A 1120 -25.45 -11.83 -13.53
C PHE A 1120 -24.97 -13.23 -13.14
N GLN A 1121 -25.84 -14.25 -13.23
CA GLN A 1121 -25.50 -15.63 -12.85
C GLN A 1121 -24.20 -16.08 -13.53
N LYS A 1122 -24.13 -16.00 -14.86
CA LYS A 1122 -22.96 -16.45 -15.63
C LYS A 1122 -21.70 -15.64 -15.32
N ASP A 1123 -21.86 -14.36 -15.07
CA ASP A 1123 -20.75 -13.46 -14.72
C ASP A 1123 -20.19 -13.81 -13.33
N LEU A 1124 -21.06 -14.07 -12.34
CA LEU A 1124 -20.69 -14.58 -11.02
C LEU A 1124 -20.00 -15.95 -11.08
N GLU A 1125 -20.54 -16.87 -11.87
CA GLU A 1125 -19.99 -18.21 -12.07
C GLU A 1125 -18.58 -18.14 -12.67
N LYS A 1126 -18.39 -17.26 -13.67
CA LYS A 1126 -17.09 -16.99 -14.28
C LYS A 1126 -16.13 -16.30 -13.31
N TYR A 1127 -16.59 -15.28 -12.60
CA TYR A 1127 -15.77 -14.48 -11.67
C TYR A 1127 -15.19 -15.33 -10.55
N TYR A 1128 -15.99 -16.23 -9.98
CA TYR A 1128 -15.55 -17.11 -8.89
C TYR A 1128 -15.07 -18.50 -9.35
N ASN A 1129 -15.15 -18.81 -10.64
CA ASN A 1129 -14.88 -20.14 -11.20
C ASN A 1129 -15.68 -21.26 -10.50
N LYS A 1130 -16.99 -21.04 -10.32
CA LYS A 1130 -17.94 -21.88 -9.57
C LYS A 1130 -19.32 -21.87 -10.26
N THR A 1131 -20.27 -22.72 -9.86
CA THR A 1131 -21.60 -22.83 -10.52
C THR A 1131 -22.77 -22.67 -9.56
N PHE A 1132 -23.94 -22.21 -10.02
CA PHE A 1132 -25.20 -22.28 -9.25
C PHE A 1132 -25.98 -23.55 -9.65
N GLU A 1133 -25.38 -24.72 -9.45
CA GLU A 1133 -25.97 -26.03 -9.79
C GLU A 1133 -26.21 -26.88 -8.54
N CYS A 1134 -27.06 -27.92 -8.68
CA CYS A 1134 -27.42 -28.86 -7.62
C CYS A 1134 -27.91 -28.16 -6.34
N GLU A 1135 -27.17 -28.26 -5.23
CA GLU A 1135 -27.50 -27.62 -3.96
C GLU A 1135 -27.49 -26.08 -4.03
N GLY A 1136 -26.81 -25.50 -5.03
CA GLY A 1136 -26.78 -24.07 -5.30
C GLY A 1136 -27.75 -23.60 -6.37
N GLU A 1137 -28.68 -24.44 -6.82
CA GLU A 1137 -29.64 -24.04 -7.85
C GLU A 1137 -30.49 -22.84 -7.39
N ILE A 1138 -30.49 -21.78 -8.22
CA ILE A 1138 -31.25 -20.56 -7.93
C ILE A 1138 -32.75 -20.87 -8.08
N PRO A 1139 -33.58 -20.57 -7.05
CA PRO A 1139 -35.03 -20.84 -7.11
C PRO A 1139 -35.69 -20.23 -8.35
N TYR A 1140 -36.57 -21.00 -9.00
CA TYR A 1140 -37.24 -20.57 -10.23
C TYR A 1140 -38.04 -19.28 -10.05
N GLU A 1141 -38.63 -19.08 -8.87
CA GLU A 1141 -39.39 -17.89 -8.51
C GLU A 1141 -38.55 -16.62 -8.62
N TRP A 1142 -37.23 -16.69 -8.41
CA TRP A 1142 -36.36 -15.52 -8.48
C TRP A 1142 -36.20 -15.00 -9.91
N ARG A 1143 -36.33 -15.90 -10.89
CA ARG A 1143 -36.28 -15.55 -12.32
C ARG A 1143 -37.51 -14.77 -12.78
N THR A 1144 -38.54 -14.66 -11.95
CA THR A 1144 -39.75 -13.88 -12.24
C THR A 1144 -39.60 -12.38 -11.92
N TYR A 1145 -38.59 -11.99 -11.12
CA TYR A 1145 -38.36 -10.59 -10.80
C TYR A 1145 -37.73 -9.86 -11.99
N THR A 1146 -38.38 -8.78 -12.44
CA THR A 1146 -37.85 -7.90 -13.49
C THR A 1146 -36.90 -6.86 -12.90
N LYS A 1147 -36.16 -6.14 -13.77
CA LYS A 1147 -35.35 -4.98 -13.34
C LYS A 1147 -36.23 -3.91 -12.70
N GLU A 1148 -37.41 -3.66 -13.27
CA GLU A 1148 -38.36 -2.69 -12.73
C GLU A 1148 -38.85 -3.12 -11.34
N ASP A 1149 -39.06 -4.42 -11.10
CA ASP A 1149 -39.41 -4.95 -9.78
C ASP A 1149 -38.24 -4.81 -8.80
N ALA A 1150 -37.01 -5.04 -9.25
CA ALA A 1150 -35.79 -4.82 -8.47
C ALA A 1150 -35.68 -3.36 -8.03
N ILE A 1151 -35.80 -2.40 -8.96
CA ILE A 1151 -35.72 -0.97 -8.66
C ILE A 1151 -36.89 -0.54 -7.74
N LYS A 1152 -38.13 -0.94 -8.04
CA LYS A 1152 -39.29 -0.65 -7.18
C LYS A 1152 -39.15 -1.25 -5.78
N SER A 1153 -38.44 -2.37 -5.64
CA SER A 1153 -38.20 -2.96 -4.32
C SER A 1153 -37.30 -2.10 -3.44
N LEU A 1154 -36.44 -1.26 -4.04
CA LEU A 1154 -35.62 -0.30 -3.30
C LEU A 1154 -36.49 0.80 -2.65
N ASP A 1155 -37.57 1.25 -3.30
CA ASP A 1155 -38.50 2.24 -2.71
C ASP A 1155 -39.39 1.65 -1.61
N LYS A 1156 -39.55 0.32 -1.57
CA LYS A 1156 -40.20 -0.36 -0.43
C LYS A 1156 -39.25 -0.50 0.76
N TYR A 1157 -37.95 -0.50 0.50
CA TYR A 1157 -36.88 -0.62 1.48
C TYR A 1157 -36.47 0.73 2.07
N ILE A 1158 -36.49 1.80 1.27
CA ILE A 1158 -36.01 3.16 1.60
C ILE A 1158 -37.12 4.16 1.34
#